data_AF-A0A6P8B6W6-F1
#
_entry.id   AF-A0A6P8B6W6-F1
#
_cell.length_a   1.000
_cell.length_b   1.000
_cell.length_c   1.000
_cell.angle_alpha   90.00
_cell.angle_beta   90.00
_cell.angle_gamma   90.00
#
_symmetry.space_group_name_H-M   'P 1'
#
loop_
_entity.id
_entity.type
_entity.pdbx_description
1 polymer ?
#
loop_
_entity_poly.entity_id
_entity_poly.type
_entity_poly.pdbx_seq_one_letter_code
_entity_poly.pdbx_strand_id
1 'polypeptide(L)'
;MPPTTVATNGIHKEVGELHINGNGNGVVKNQRARMARKQSSPMMPAFMVSAPGKVIVFGEHSVVYGKKAVAAAINLRSYLLVTALSKSKRTITLRFPDIDLIHTWNIDDLPWSTFSQPSKKKYYYDLVTSLDPDLMDAIQPHLEPVSSDSPDSQRKVHISAAAAFLYLFLSLGSQAFPGGIYTLRSTIPIGAGLGSSASISACLSAALLLQIRTLSGPHPDQPPDEARVQVERINRWAFVAEMCIHGNPSGVDNTVSTQGKAVVFQRLDYAKPPAVTPMWDFPELPLLVVDTKQAKSTKYEVEKVAKLRETHPKIVNSILDSMDKLTQAATDVLTDDDFDNEDVESLQKVGELMGMNHGLLVSLGVSHPRLERVRELVDYEGIGWTKLTGAGGGGCSITLMRPDVPREKLERLKERLDEEGYLKFRTTLGGGGVGVLWPAVLRNGMDEDDEGGMEIDVEKFLNADGNEGVERLVGVHEPKEAHPPPRTLNEQSQQRYELAHPLHEAFQKVGISGLSAPELQLWTSAQYCRATAASSGTAHKKQQQQLGNKAHRETWRTFNEASLPLRVPKKPTCWGKDYAGRDVGELSLDQFRARFEKRARLTCLLAARGTSAPQSEPELIKEKRRRLEMATLRSELYGELVGSLARDPAWDDVVPIPLNEPVNALAAIAYPDDYAEAISYLRAVMASKEYSPRCLKLTEHIISMNPAHYTVWLYRFSIIKALGLAIPDEIEWLNSVALQHLKNYQIWHHRHLLIDSYYPQIADDKDQVARLAASERDFITTMLAEDTKNYHVWSYRQFLVRRLQAWRDPEERRAVEGLIDDDVRNNSAWSHRFFLVFTDPEQTTAGSHATEADPAVPPAVVDEELAYAKAKIELAPQNQSPWNYLRGVLVKGGRKLASVEEFASGFVADLGDADKEEVRSTHALDLLAEIYAEKGDKDKAVLCLDRLGDKWDRIRKGYWDWRKKTLTAVV
;
A
#
# COMPACT_ATOMS: atom_id res chain seq x y z
N MET A 1 -43.81 36.98 59.73
CA MET A 1 -45.17 37.33 60.22
C MET A 1 -45.68 38.51 59.40
N PRO A 2 -47.00 38.55 59.12
CA PRO A 2 -47.56 38.75 57.77
C PRO A 2 -48.20 40.18 57.67
N PRO A 3 -49.14 40.56 56.75
CA PRO A 3 -49.83 39.74 55.75
C PRO A 3 -50.31 40.46 54.43
N THR A 4 -50.70 39.64 53.44
CA THR A 4 -51.96 39.58 52.65
C THR A 4 -52.63 40.79 51.95
N THR A 5 -52.96 40.53 50.66
CA THR A 5 -54.28 40.64 49.94
C THR A 5 -54.89 42.04 49.68
N VAL A 6 -55.68 42.36 48.64
CA VAL A 6 -56.75 41.71 47.84
C VAL A 6 -56.85 42.51 46.50
N ALA A 7 -56.83 41.90 45.30
CA ALA A 7 -57.97 41.63 44.36
C ALA A 7 -58.74 42.89 43.85
N THR A 8 -59.38 43.01 42.67
CA THR A 8 -59.82 42.13 41.57
C THR A 8 -60.56 43.00 40.53
N ASN A 9 -60.70 42.49 39.28
CA ASN A 9 -61.92 42.44 38.43
C ASN A 9 -61.44 42.29 36.97
N GLY A 10 -61.86 41.36 36.12
CA GLY A 10 -63.01 40.44 35.99
C GLY A 10 -63.06 40.08 34.47
N ILE A 11 -63.62 39.01 33.92
CA ILE A 11 -64.65 38.04 34.32
C ILE A 11 -64.70 36.93 33.23
N HIS A 12 -64.74 35.65 33.66
CA HIS A 12 -65.53 34.46 33.18
C HIS A 12 -65.58 34.01 31.70
N LYS A 13 -65.72 32.72 31.31
CA LYS A 13 -65.77 31.39 31.98
C LYS A 13 -65.73 30.27 30.91
N GLU A 14 -65.12 29.12 31.29
CA GLU A 14 -65.49 27.69 31.13
C GLU A 14 -66.25 27.19 29.87
N VAL A 15 -65.75 26.22 29.08
CA VAL A 15 -65.62 24.73 29.22
C VAL A 15 -66.90 23.93 28.88
N GLY A 16 -66.74 22.91 28.03
CA GLY A 16 -67.69 21.82 27.68
C GLY A 16 -68.30 21.98 26.28
N GLU A 17 -68.39 21.02 25.35
CA GLU A 17 -68.37 19.56 25.36
C GLU A 17 -68.03 19.02 23.94
N LEU A 18 -67.75 17.71 23.87
CA LEU A 18 -67.58 16.87 22.68
C LEU A 18 -68.76 16.95 21.68
N HIS A 19 -68.51 16.75 20.37
CA HIS A 19 -69.17 15.72 19.53
C HIS A 19 -68.73 15.75 18.04
N ILE A 20 -68.19 14.60 17.60
CA ILE A 20 -68.49 13.76 16.43
C ILE A 20 -69.03 14.39 15.11
N ASN A 21 -68.38 13.95 14.00
CA ASN A 21 -68.73 13.99 12.58
C ASN A 21 -70.21 14.23 12.19
N GLY A 22 -70.42 15.17 11.26
CA GLY A 22 -71.67 15.33 10.52
C GLY A 22 -71.47 16.05 9.18
N ASN A 23 -71.83 15.37 8.10
CA ASN A 23 -71.79 15.81 6.70
C ASN A 23 -72.78 16.97 6.45
N GLY A 24 -72.37 18.05 5.76
CA GLY A 24 -73.28 19.16 5.44
C GLY A 24 -72.77 20.07 4.32
N ASN A 25 -73.38 19.94 3.14
CA ASN A 25 -73.20 20.81 1.97
C ASN A 25 -73.60 22.26 2.27
N GLY A 26 -72.75 23.23 1.91
CA GLY A 26 -73.09 24.65 1.93
C GLY A 26 -72.10 25.51 1.14
N VAL A 27 -72.49 25.92 -0.06
CA VAL A 27 -71.74 26.79 -0.98
C VAL A 27 -71.93 28.26 -0.57
N VAL A 28 -70.85 29.01 -0.34
CA VAL A 28 -70.87 30.49 -0.43
C VAL A 28 -69.60 31.02 -1.13
N LYS A 29 -69.85 31.92 -2.08
CA LYS A 29 -68.96 32.46 -3.13
C LYS A 29 -67.84 33.36 -2.60
N ASN A 30 -66.63 33.16 -3.11
CA ASN A 30 -65.48 34.07 -2.92
C ASN A 30 -65.35 35.06 -4.09
N GLN A 31 -65.46 36.36 -3.83
CA GLN A 31 -64.93 37.41 -4.70
C GLN A 31 -63.42 37.59 -4.39
N ARG A 32 -62.57 37.34 -5.39
CA ARG A 32 -61.10 37.51 -5.27
C ARG A 32 -60.70 38.96 -5.52
N ALA A 33 -60.15 39.62 -4.49
CA ALA A 33 -59.28 40.77 -4.67
C ALA A 33 -57.91 40.33 -5.21
N ARG A 34 -57.38 41.09 -6.17
CA ARG A 34 -56.21 40.79 -6.98
C ARG A 34 -54.92 41.09 -6.19
N MET A 35 -54.25 40.07 -5.67
CA MET A 35 -52.95 40.23 -4.98
C MET A 35 -51.82 40.56 -5.96
N ALA A 36 -51.01 41.56 -5.61
CA ALA A 36 -49.75 41.90 -6.27
C ALA A 36 -48.77 40.70 -6.23
N ARG A 37 -48.06 40.47 -7.33
CA ARG A 37 -47.16 39.33 -7.54
C ARG A 37 -45.91 39.50 -6.65
N LYS A 38 -45.70 38.61 -5.67
CA LYS A 38 -44.44 38.49 -4.91
C LYS A 38 -43.25 38.34 -5.87
N GLN A 39 -42.18 39.11 -5.65
CA GLN A 39 -40.90 38.93 -6.36
C GLN A 39 -40.39 37.50 -6.12
N SER A 40 -39.99 36.83 -7.20
CA SER A 40 -39.52 35.45 -7.16
C SER A 40 -38.11 35.36 -6.54
N SER A 41 -37.92 34.45 -5.59
CA SER A 41 -36.64 34.11 -4.98
C SER A 41 -35.58 33.68 -6.02
N PRO A 42 -34.28 33.97 -5.80
CA PRO A 42 -33.19 33.58 -6.69
C PRO A 42 -33.06 32.05 -6.84
N MET A 43 -32.54 31.60 -7.99
CA MET A 43 -32.50 30.17 -8.37
C MET A 43 -31.44 29.33 -7.65
N MET A 44 -30.41 29.97 -7.09
CA MET A 44 -29.31 29.34 -6.34
C MET A 44 -28.89 30.28 -5.19
N PRO A 45 -28.46 29.74 -4.03
CA PRO A 45 -27.89 30.55 -2.96
C PRO A 45 -26.61 31.24 -3.45
N ALA A 46 -26.29 32.39 -2.85
CA ALA A 46 -25.01 33.04 -3.11
C ALA A 46 -23.86 32.14 -2.65
N PHE A 47 -22.75 32.18 -3.37
CA PHE A 47 -21.56 31.41 -3.04
C PHE A 47 -20.31 32.23 -3.32
N MET A 48 -19.21 31.86 -2.67
CA MET A 48 -17.93 32.56 -2.82
C MET A 48 -16.85 31.62 -3.29
N VAL A 49 -15.99 32.11 -4.17
CA VAL A 49 -14.77 31.43 -4.62
C VAL A 49 -13.57 32.27 -4.21
N SER A 50 -12.49 31.63 -3.77
CA SER A 50 -11.23 32.32 -3.52
C SER A 50 -10.05 31.60 -4.15
N ALA A 51 -9.00 32.33 -4.52
CA ALA A 51 -7.76 31.75 -5.03
C ALA A 51 -6.54 32.57 -4.55
N PRO A 52 -5.43 31.93 -4.17
CA PRO A 52 -4.23 32.62 -3.70
C PRO A 52 -3.46 33.32 -4.83
N GLY A 53 -2.63 34.28 -4.46
CA GLY A 53 -1.55 34.78 -5.29
C GLY A 53 -0.35 33.83 -5.31
N LYS A 54 0.75 34.26 -5.93
CA LYS A 54 1.99 33.49 -5.98
C LYS A 54 3.23 34.37 -5.80
N VAL A 55 4.32 33.73 -5.39
CA VAL A 55 5.68 34.29 -5.44
C VAL A 55 6.63 33.29 -6.07
N ILE A 56 7.71 33.80 -6.65
CA ILE A 56 8.86 32.96 -7.02
C ILE A 56 9.76 32.88 -5.79
N VAL A 57 9.93 31.66 -5.27
CA VAL A 57 10.78 31.38 -4.11
C VAL A 57 12.22 31.24 -4.58
N PHE A 58 12.45 30.49 -5.67
CA PHE A 58 13.75 30.29 -6.30
C PHE A 58 13.64 30.27 -7.82
N GLY A 59 14.71 30.67 -8.52
CA GLY A 59 14.85 30.49 -9.97
C GLY A 59 14.28 31.60 -10.87
N GLU A 60 14.18 32.83 -10.37
CA GLU A 60 13.53 33.99 -11.00
C GLU A 60 13.96 34.23 -12.45
N HIS A 61 15.24 34.52 -12.66
CA HIS A 61 15.81 34.78 -13.99
C HIS A 61 16.42 33.54 -14.62
N SER A 62 16.85 32.57 -13.80
CA SER A 62 17.48 31.34 -14.30
C SER A 62 16.51 30.49 -15.13
N VAL A 63 15.21 30.54 -14.82
CA VAL A 63 14.17 29.83 -15.57
C VAL A 63 14.09 30.21 -17.05
N VAL A 64 14.42 31.46 -17.39
CA VAL A 64 14.46 31.95 -18.77
C VAL A 64 15.55 31.23 -19.59
N TYR A 65 16.53 30.65 -18.90
CA TYR A 65 17.69 29.97 -19.48
C TYR A 65 17.67 28.45 -19.26
N GLY A 66 16.49 27.86 -19.13
CA GLY A 66 16.31 26.40 -19.04
C GLY A 66 16.53 25.80 -17.66
N LYS A 67 16.71 26.63 -16.63
CA LYS A 67 16.89 26.17 -15.25
C LYS A 67 15.56 25.99 -14.53
N LYS A 68 15.60 25.33 -13.37
CA LYS A 68 14.42 25.12 -12.52
C LYS A 68 14.09 26.38 -11.71
N ALA A 69 12.80 26.58 -11.48
CA ALA A 69 12.27 27.56 -10.55
C ALA A 69 11.21 26.94 -9.64
N VAL A 70 11.10 27.45 -8.42
CA VAL A 70 10.05 27.09 -7.47
C VAL A 70 9.13 28.30 -7.31
N ALA A 71 7.86 28.13 -7.68
CA ALA A 71 6.82 29.11 -7.44
C ALA A 71 5.83 28.55 -6.41
N ALA A 72 5.42 29.37 -5.44
CA ALA A 72 4.56 28.92 -4.35
C ALA A 72 3.43 29.90 -4.09
N ALA A 73 2.30 29.35 -3.63
CA ALA A 73 1.11 30.10 -3.31
C ALA A 73 1.34 30.94 -2.06
N ILE A 74 0.89 32.19 -2.08
CA ILE A 74 0.84 33.04 -0.88
C ILE A 74 -0.62 33.19 -0.46
N ASN A 75 -0.89 33.13 0.84
CA ASN A 75 -2.25 33.17 1.36
C ASN A 75 -2.90 34.57 1.32
N LEU A 76 -2.45 35.45 0.41
CA LEU A 76 -3.18 36.62 -0.04
C LEU A 76 -4.07 36.19 -1.21
N ARG A 77 -5.37 36.45 -1.15
CA ARG A 77 -6.36 35.81 -2.03
C ARG A 77 -7.24 36.82 -2.73
N SER A 78 -7.70 36.48 -3.93
CA SER A 78 -8.86 37.12 -4.53
C SER A 78 -10.11 36.37 -4.11
N TYR A 79 -11.17 37.09 -3.76
CA TYR A 79 -12.45 36.60 -3.30
C TYR A 79 -13.53 37.07 -4.27
N LEU A 80 -14.27 36.13 -4.84
CA LEU A 80 -15.32 36.36 -5.82
C LEU A 80 -16.66 35.88 -5.24
N LEU A 81 -17.54 36.82 -4.91
CA LEU A 81 -18.91 36.56 -4.51
C LEU A 81 -19.80 36.52 -5.76
N VAL A 82 -20.53 35.41 -5.91
CA VAL A 82 -21.48 35.21 -7.02
C VAL A 82 -22.90 35.21 -6.48
N THR A 83 -23.69 36.17 -6.95
CA THR A 83 -25.10 36.32 -6.57
C THR A 83 -26.00 36.08 -7.77
N ALA A 84 -26.86 35.07 -7.70
CA ALA A 84 -27.82 34.79 -8.76
C ALA A 84 -28.97 35.81 -8.76
N LEU A 85 -29.34 36.30 -9.93
CA LEU A 85 -30.50 37.17 -10.12
C LEU A 85 -31.78 36.35 -10.32
N SER A 86 -32.94 37.01 -10.16
CA SER A 86 -34.24 36.40 -10.44
C SER A 86 -34.39 36.07 -11.93
N LYS A 87 -35.24 35.09 -12.26
CA LYS A 87 -35.48 34.65 -13.66
C LYS A 87 -35.88 35.77 -14.63
N SER A 88 -36.44 36.86 -14.13
CA SER A 88 -36.86 38.02 -14.94
C SER A 88 -35.71 38.94 -15.32
N LYS A 89 -34.54 38.83 -14.68
CA LYS A 89 -33.36 39.65 -14.96
C LYS A 89 -32.32 38.82 -15.70
N ARG A 90 -32.12 39.11 -16.99
CA ARG A 90 -31.20 38.40 -17.89
C ARG A 90 -29.90 39.17 -18.12
N THR A 91 -29.34 39.73 -17.05
CA THR A 91 -28.12 40.53 -17.09
C THR A 91 -27.00 39.86 -16.31
N ILE A 92 -25.77 40.17 -16.70
CA ILE A 92 -24.56 39.78 -15.99
C ILE A 92 -23.76 41.03 -15.67
N THR A 93 -23.45 41.20 -14.40
CA THR A 93 -22.71 42.36 -13.90
C THR A 93 -21.37 41.91 -13.34
N LEU A 94 -20.29 42.52 -13.83
CA LEU A 94 -18.95 42.41 -13.27
C LEU A 94 -18.71 43.63 -12.38
N ARG A 95 -18.37 43.41 -11.10
CA ARG A 95 -18.17 44.49 -10.11
C ARG A 95 -16.87 44.27 -9.35
N PHE A 96 -15.78 44.88 -9.80
CA PHE A 96 -14.46 44.81 -9.20
C PHE A 96 -14.08 46.18 -8.61
N PRO A 97 -14.52 46.50 -7.39
CA PRO A 97 -14.29 47.80 -6.75
C PRO A 97 -12.81 48.14 -6.54
N ASP A 98 -11.92 47.17 -6.33
CA ASP A 98 -10.49 47.46 -6.10
C ASP A 98 -9.77 48.07 -7.32
N ILE A 99 -10.42 48.04 -8.49
CA ILE A 99 -9.95 48.71 -9.71
C ILE A 99 -10.96 49.72 -10.25
N ASP A 100 -12.09 49.96 -9.57
CA ASP A 100 -13.21 50.79 -10.04
C ASP A 100 -13.90 50.27 -11.33
N LEU A 101 -13.96 48.95 -11.53
CA LEU A 101 -14.67 48.36 -12.66
C LEU A 101 -16.09 47.94 -12.27
N ILE A 102 -17.08 48.55 -12.92
CA ILE A 102 -18.48 48.09 -12.89
C ILE A 102 -19.00 48.08 -14.32
N HIS A 103 -19.41 46.92 -14.81
CA HIS A 103 -19.98 46.80 -16.15
C HIS A 103 -21.07 45.73 -16.19
N THR A 104 -22.11 45.97 -16.99
CA THR A 104 -23.26 45.06 -17.12
C THR A 104 -23.54 44.75 -18.58
N TRP A 105 -23.61 43.46 -18.91
CA TRP A 105 -24.07 42.96 -20.20
C TRP A 105 -25.48 42.38 -20.08
N ASN A 106 -26.28 42.54 -21.13
CA ASN A 106 -27.50 41.77 -21.33
C ASN A 106 -27.13 40.44 -21.99
N ILE A 107 -27.55 39.31 -21.39
CA ILE A 107 -27.23 37.97 -21.87
C ILE A 107 -27.73 37.78 -23.30
N ASP A 108 -28.91 38.31 -23.63
CA ASP A 108 -29.55 38.07 -24.93
C ASP A 108 -28.87 38.81 -26.09
N ASP A 109 -28.06 39.83 -25.78
CA ASP A 109 -27.36 40.66 -26.77
C ASP A 109 -25.95 40.13 -27.10
N LEU A 110 -25.50 39.08 -26.39
CA LEU A 110 -24.19 38.47 -26.59
C LEU A 110 -24.15 37.56 -27.84
N PRO A 111 -22.96 37.33 -28.45
CA PRO A 111 -22.82 36.71 -29.76
C PRO A 111 -22.94 35.16 -29.73
N TRP A 112 -24.03 34.62 -29.19
CA TRP A 112 -24.24 33.18 -29.00
C TRP A 112 -24.21 32.35 -30.30
N SER A 113 -24.67 32.93 -31.42
CA SER A 113 -24.79 32.24 -32.71
C SER A 113 -23.44 31.83 -33.30
N THR A 114 -22.38 32.60 -33.02
CA THR A 114 -21.02 32.33 -33.50
C THR A 114 -20.42 31.07 -32.85
N PHE A 115 -20.87 30.70 -31.64
CA PHE A 115 -20.29 29.62 -30.81
C PHE A 115 -21.20 28.42 -30.60
N SER A 116 -22.46 28.51 -31.02
CA SER A 116 -23.44 27.43 -30.89
C SER A 116 -23.28 26.33 -31.97
N GLN A 117 -22.36 26.50 -32.92
CA GLN A 117 -22.08 25.50 -33.97
C GLN A 117 -21.37 24.27 -33.38
N PRO A 118 -21.78 23.03 -33.73
CA PRO A 118 -21.20 21.80 -33.16
C PRO A 118 -19.69 21.66 -33.33
N SER A 119 -19.10 22.24 -34.38
CA SER A 119 -17.66 22.22 -34.65
C SER A 119 -16.84 23.19 -33.80
N LYS A 120 -17.47 24.21 -33.19
CA LYS A 120 -16.81 25.25 -32.38
C LYS A 120 -17.22 25.23 -30.91
N LYS A 121 -18.21 24.41 -30.56
CA LYS A 121 -18.70 24.29 -29.18
C LYS A 121 -17.68 23.55 -28.33
N LYS A 122 -17.00 24.28 -27.45
CA LYS A 122 -16.10 23.71 -26.44
C LYS A 122 -16.93 23.11 -25.31
N TYR A 123 -16.61 21.88 -24.93
CA TYR A 123 -17.10 21.23 -23.73
C TYR A 123 -16.16 21.51 -22.56
N TYR A 124 -16.69 21.45 -21.34
CA TYR A 124 -15.92 21.72 -20.12
C TYR A 124 -14.72 20.78 -19.89
N TYR A 125 -14.67 19.64 -20.57
CA TYR A 125 -13.57 18.65 -20.51
C TYR A 125 -12.58 18.77 -21.67
N ASP A 126 -12.81 19.65 -22.63
CA ASP A 126 -11.91 19.82 -23.77
C ASP A 126 -10.57 20.41 -23.32
N LEU A 127 -9.51 20.05 -24.04
CA LEU A 127 -8.19 20.60 -23.80
C LEU A 127 -8.11 22.01 -24.41
N VAL A 128 -8.13 23.04 -23.56
CA VAL A 128 -8.05 24.43 -24.01
C VAL A 128 -6.63 24.97 -23.81
N THR A 129 -5.89 25.05 -24.90
CA THR A 129 -4.46 25.47 -24.91
C THR A 129 -4.21 26.75 -25.70
N SER A 130 -5.24 27.30 -26.34
CA SER A 130 -5.16 28.53 -27.14
C SER A 130 -6.48 29.29 -27.13
N LEU A 131 -6.40 30.59 -27.43
CA LEU A 131 -7.55 31.44 -27.68
C LEU A 131 -8.17 31.11 -29.04
N ASP A 132 -9.50 31.06 -29.10
CA ASP A 132 -10.23 30.96 -30.36
C ASP A 132 -10.30 32.36 -31.01
N PRO A 133 -9.70 32.57 -32.19
CA PRO A 133 -9.69 33.87 -32.86
C PRO A 133 -11.09 34.38 -33.18
N ASP A 134 -12.00 33.50 -33.60
CA ASP A 134 -13.37 33.89 -33.95
C ASP A 134 -14.15 34.33 -32.71
N LEU A 135 -13.84 33.74 -31.54
CA LEU A 135 -14.40 34.17 -30.26
C LEU A 135 -13.84 35.51 -29.81
N MET A 136 -12.53 35.70 -29.93
CA MET A 136 -11.90 36.96 -29.59
C MET A 136 -12.41 38.12 -30.47
N ASP A 137 -12.64 37.88 -31.76
CA ASP A 137 -13.19 38.87 -32.68
C ASP A 137 -14.65 39.19 -32.36
N ALA A 138 -15.47 38.19 -32.06
CA ALA A 138 -16.88 38.40 -31.75
C ALA A 138 -17.13 39.15 -30.44
N ILE A 139 -16.22 39.05 -29.45
CA ILE A 139 -16.37 39.78 -28.18
C ILE A 139 -15.91 41.24 -28.26
N GLN A 140 -15.09 41.63 -29.25
CA GLN A 140 -14.55 43.01 -29.33
C GLN A 140 -15.63 44.10 -29.25
N PRO A 141 -16.75 44.04 -30.01
CA PRO A 141 -17.79 45.07 -29.93
C PRO A 141 -18.44 45.21 -28.55
N HIS A 142 -18.42 44.14 -27.75
CA HIS A 142 -18.98 44.12 -26.40
C HIS A 142 -18.00 44.61 -25.32
N LEU A 143 -16.72 44.82 -25.70
CA LEU A 143 -15.68 45.37 -24.83
C LEU A 143 -15.50 46.89 -25.03
N GLU A 144 -15.83 47.43 -26.20
CA GLU A 144 -15.73 48.87 -26.49
C GLU A 144 -16.40 49.77 -25.44
N PRO A 145 -17.63 49.46 -24.94
CA PRO A 145 -18.32 50.29 -23.95
C PRO A 145 -17.77 50.15 -22.52
N VAL A 146 -16.82 49.24 -22.28
CA VAL A 146 -16.25 49.02 -20.94
C VAL A 146 -15.37 50.21 -20.59
N SER A 147 -15.80 50.96 -19.56
CA SER A 147 -15.05 52.08 -18.99
C SER A 147 -14.57 53.09 -20.03
N SER A 148 -15.46 53.47 -20.96
CA SER A 148 -15.18 54.45 -22.02
C SER A 148 -14.66 55.79 -21.48
N ASP A 149 -15.07 56.14 -20.26
CA ASP A 149 -14.80 57.43 -19.64
C ASP A 149 -13.58 57.40 -18.70
N SER A 150 -12.92 56.24 -18.57
CA SER A 150 -11.75 56.05 -17.70
C SER A 150 -10.42 56.34 -18.44
N PRO A 151 -9.34 56.71 -17.74
CA PRO A 151 -8.02 56.90 -18.33
C PRO A 151 -7.51 55.64 -19.06
N ASP A 152 -6.77 55.79 -20.16
CA ASP A 152 -6.32 54.68 -21.02
C ASP A 152 -5.60 53.55 -20.25
N SER A 153 -4.77 53.90 -19.27
CA SER A 153 -4.05 52.93 -18.43
C SER A 153 -4.99 52.08 -17.58
N GLN A 154 -6.06 52.67 -17.04
CA GLN A 154 -7.07 51.99 -16.25
C GLN A 154 -8.05 51.22 -17.14
N ARG A 155 -8.51 51.85 -18.22
CA ARG A 155 -9.39 51.26 -19.23
C ARG A 155 -8.78 49.98 -19.83
N LYS A 156 -7.47 49.96 -20.07
CA LYS A 156 -6.77 48.75 -20.54
C LYS A 156 -6.91 47.58 -19.57
N VAL A 157 -6.74 47.81 -18.27
CA VAL A 157 -6.90 46.77 -17.23
C VAL A 157 -8.36 46.29 -17.18
N HIS A 158 -9.32 47.21 -17.31
CA HIS A 158 -10.75 46.90 -17.29
C HIS A 158 -11.16 46.05 -18.49
N ILE A 159 -10.71 46.42 -19.68
CA ILE A 159 -10.95 45.66 -20.92
C ILE A 159 -10.35 44.26 -20.81
N SER A 160 -9.11 44.11 -20.31
CA SER A 160 -8.50 42.79 -20.13
C SER A 160 -9.29 41.89 -19.17
N ALA A 161 -9.74 42.44 -18.03
CA ALA A 161 -10.56 41.70 -17.06
C ALA A 161 -11.93 41.31 -17.65
N ALA A 162 -12.58 42.25 -18.34
CA ALA A 162 -13.85 42.02 -19.02
C ALA A 162 -13.73 41.00 -20.16
N ALA A 163 -12.65 41.05 -20.94
CA ALA A 163 -12.35 40.10 -22.01
C ALA A 163 -12.18 38.68 -21.46
N ALA A 164 -11.38 38.50 -20.40
CA ALA A 164 -11.22 37.22 -19.74
C ALA A 164 -12.57 36.67 -19.23
N PHE A 165 -13.38 37.50 -18.58
CA PHE A 165 -14.70 37.11 -18.11
C PHE A 165 -15.64 36.71 -19.26
N LEU A 166 -15.81 37.55 -20.29
CA LEU A 166 -16.70 37.29 -21.42
C LEU A 166 -16.26 36.06 -22.21
N TYR A 167 -14.96 35.89 -22.43
CA TYR A 167 -14.42 34.73 -23.12
C TYR A 167 -14.77 33.44 -22.37
N LEU A 168 -14.53 33.37 -21.05
CA LEU A 168 -14.92 32.23 -20.23
C LEU A 168 -16.44 32.02 -20.22
N PHE A 169 -17.19 33.10 -20.06
CA PHE A 169 -18.65 33.07 -19.97
C PHE A 169 -19.31 32.53 -21.25
N LEU A 170 -18.84 32.97 -22.42
CA LEU A 170 -19.34 32.49 -23.71
C LEU A 170 -18.86 31.08 -24.04
N SER A 171 -17.65 30.71 -23.61
CA SER A 171 -17.10 29.37 -23.83
C SER A 171 -17.81 28.30 -23.00
N LEU A 172 -18.11 28.61 -21.73
CA LEU A 172 -18.68 27.65 -20.76
C LEU A 172 -20.20 27.76 -20.66
N GLY A 173 -20.75 28.94 -20.92
CA GLY A 173 -22.16 29.25 -20.74
C GLY A 173 -23.05 28.86 -21.92
N SER A 174 -24.31 29.30 -21.84
CA SER A 174 -25.26 29.19 -22.94
C SER A 174 -26.22 30.36 -22.88
N GLN A 175 -27.00 30.59 -23.94
CA GLN A 175 -28.04 31.62 -23.90
C GLN A 175 -29.04 31.38 -22.74
N ALA A 176 -29.25 30.15 -22.28
CA ALA A 176 -30.12 29.86 -21.14
C ALA A 176 -29.48 30.14 -19.76
N PHE A 177 -28.25 30.66 -19.69
CA PHE A 177 -27.52 30.87 -18.45
C PHE A 177 -28.25 31.86 -17.51
N PRO A 178 -28.28 31.61 -16.19
CA PRO A 178 -28.94 32.50 -15.24
C PRO A 178 -28.22 33.85 -15.09
N GLY A 179 -28.97 34.95 -15.00
CA GLY A 179 -28.40 36.26 -14.67
C GLY A 179 -27.70 36.25 -13.31
N GLY A 180 -26.64 37.04 -13.15
CA GLY A 180 -25.83 37.04 -11.94
C GLY A 180 -24.93 38.26 -11.79
N ILE A 181 -24.53 38.54 -10.54
CA ILE A 181 -23.56 39.57 -10.20
C ILE A 181 -22.30 38.88 -9.69
N TYR A 182 -21.15 39.25 -10.26
CA TYR A 182 -19.82 38.73 -9.95
C TYR A 182 -19.03 39.85 -9.29
N THR A 183 -18.98 39.85 -7.96
CA THR A 183 -18.32 40.89 -7.15
C THR A 183 -16.98 40.38 -6.65
N LEU A 184 -15.87 41.08 -6.96
CA LEU A 184 -14.52 40.62 -6.59
C LEU A 184 -13.78 41.64 -5.72
N ARG A 185 -13.20 41.16 -4.62
CA ARG A 185 -12.22 41.89 -3.79
C ARG A 185 -10.94 41.05 -3.70
N SER A 186 -9.77 41.68 -3.64
CA SER A 186 -8.49 40.98 -3.55
C SER A 186 -7.63 41.54 -2.44
N THR A 187 -7.10 40.65 -1.60
CA THR A 187 -6.05 41.01 -0.63
C THR A 187 -4.66 40.99 -1.26
N ILE A 188 -4.57 40.62 -2.55
CA ILE A 188 -3.34 40.63 -3.33
C ILE A 188 -3.10 42.05 -3.88
N PRO A 189 -1.93 42.65 -3.62
CA PRO A 189 -1.54 43.91 -4.24
C PRO A 189 -1.57 43.83 -5.77
N ILE A 190 -2.44 44.63 -6.38
CA ILE A 190 -2.62 44.68 -7.83
C ILE A 190 -1.36 45.25 -8.49
N GLY A 191 -0.88 44.58 -9.54
CA GLY A 191 0.27 45.04 -10.32
C GLY A 191 1.65 44.81 -9.67
N ALA A 192 1.70 44.26 -8.46
CA ALA A 192 2.96 44.03 -7.73
C ALA A 192 3.77 42.79 -8.21
N GLY A 193 3.23 42.04 -9.18
CA GLY A 193 3.82 40.79 -9.67
C GLY A 193 3.43 39.54 -8.89
N LEU A 194 2.54 39.68 -7.89
CA LEU A 194 2.08 38.60 -7.00
C LEU A 194 0.94 37.74 -7.58
N GLY A 195 0.60 37.89 -8.86
CA GLY A 195 -0.33 37.00 -9.56
C GLY A 195 -1.81 37.26 -9.33
N SER A 196 -2.18 38.51 -9.09
CA SER A 196 -3.58 38.89 -8.94
C SER A 196 -4.44 38.50 -10.16
N SER A 197 -3.93 38.62 -11.39
CA SER A 197 -4.68 38.25 -12.60
C SER A 197 -4.97 36.75 -12.69
N ALA A 198 -3.99 35.91 -12.34
CA ALA A 198 -4.14 34.47 -12.32
C ALA A 198 -5.10 34.00 -11.22
N SER A 199 -5.01 34.62 -10.05
CA SER A 199 -5.96 34.44 -8.94
C SER A 199 -7.40 34.80 -9.37
N ILE A 200 -7.59 35.95 -10.04
CA ILE A 200 -8.88 36.35 -10.61
C ILE A 200 -9.37 35.33 -11.65
N SER A 201 -8.51 34.92 -12.57
CA SER A 201 -8.81 33.94 -13.61
C SER A 201 -9.22 32.58 -13.04
N ALA A 202 -8.58 32.14 -11.96
CA ALA A 202 -8.93 30.94 -11.21
C ALA A 202 -10.32 31.08 -10.56
N CYS A 203 -10.61 32.21 -9.90
CA CYS A 203 -11.92 32.47 -9.29
C CYS A 203 -13.04 32.47 -10.33
N LEU A 204 -12.86 33.20 -11.44
CA LEU A 204 -13.85 33.28 -12.52
C LEU A 204 -14.12 31.90 -13.15
N SER A 205 -13.05 31.15 -13.43
CA SER A 205 -13.16 29.81 -14.02
C SER A 205 -13.91 28.86 -13.09
N ALA A 206 -13.54 28.81 -11.81
CA ALA A 206 -14.20 27.96 -10.82
C ALA A 206 -15.67 28.35 -10.62
N ALA A 207 -15.99 29.64 -10.52
CA ALA A 207 -17.37 30.12 -10.39
C ALA A 207 -18.26 29.69 -11.56
N LEU A 208 -17.80 29.91 -12.79
CA LEU A 208 -18.57 29.54 -13.99
C LEU A 208 -18.75 28.03 -14.09
N LEU A 209 -17.69 27.25 -13.83
CA LEU A 209 -17.73 25.78 -13.85
C LEU A 209 -18.69 25.20 -12.78
N LEU A 210 -18.77 25.83 -11.59
CA LEU A 210 -19.76 25.49 -10.55
C LEU A 210 -21.19 25.81 -11.00
N GLN A 211 -21.42 26.97 -11.61
CA GLN A 211 -22.76 27.37 -12.06
C GLN A 211 -23.33 26.47 -13.17
N ILE A 212 -22.47 25.92 -14.03
CA ILE A 212 -22.85 24.90 -15.03
C ILE A 212 -22.86 23.47 -14.47
N ARG A 213 -22.62 23.31 -13.16
CA ARG A 213 -22.64 22.02 -12.42
C ARG A 213 -21.64 20.99 -12.94
N THR A 214 -20.52 21.45 -13.47
CA THR A 214 -19.42 20.59 -13.92
C THR A 214 -18.41 20.28 -12.83
N LEU A 215 -18.38 21.13 -11.80
CA LEU A 215 -17.67 20.89 -10.55
C LEU A 215 -18.69 20.46 -9.49
N SER A 216 -18.27 19.51 -8.66
CA SER A 216 -18.94 19.23 -7.40
C SER A 216 -18.50 20.28 -6.39
N GLY A 217 -19.39 20.72 -5.51
CA GLY A 217 -18.96 21.52 -4.35
C GLY A 217 -17.94 20.74 -3.50
N PRO A 218 -17.03 21.43 -2.79
CA PRO A 218 -16.09 20.75 -1.89
C PRO A 218 -16.87 19.99 -0.83
N HIS A 219 -16.50 18.73 -0.58
CA HIS A 219 -17.14 17.86 0.40
C HIS A 219 -16.07 17.13 1.25
N PRO A 220 -16.26 16.95 2.58
CA PRO A 220 -15.27 16.28 3.45
C PRO A 220 -14.86 14.86 3.02
N ASP A 221 -15.75 14.18 2.28
CA ASP A 221 -15.54 12.81 1.77
C ASP A 221 -15.02 12.77 0.32
N GLN A 222 -14.69 13.91 -0.29
CA GLN A 222 -14.21 13.93 -1.67
C GLN A 222 -12.83 13.24 -1.78
N PRO A 223 -12.67 12.24 -2.66
CA PRO A 223 -11.37 11.61 -2.89
C PRO A 223 -10.33 12.61 -3.41
N PRO A 224 -9.06 12.56 -2.96
CA PRO A 224 -8.03 13.50 -3.41
C PRO A 224 -7.84 13.53 -4.94
N ASP A 225 -7.92 12.37 -5.60
CA ASP A 225 -7.76 12.29 -7.05
C ASP A 225 -8.93 12.93 -7.81
N GLU A 226 -10.15 12.85 -7.26
CA GLU A 226 -11.30 13.55 -7.83
C GLU A 226 -11.13 15.07 -7.69
N ALA A 227 -10.69 15.53 -6.51
CA ALA A 227 -10.40 16.94 -6.25
C ALA A 227 -9.31 17.47 -7.21
N ARG A 228 -8.23 16.70 -7.42
CA ARG A 228 -7.15 17.04 -8.35
C ARG A 228 -7.65 17.20 -9.79
N VAL A 229 -8.53 16.31 -10.26
CA VAL A 229 -9.14 16.42 -11.60
C VAL A 229 -10.00 17.69 -11.72
N GLN A 230 -10.73 18.05 -10.67
CA GLN A 230 -11.54 19.27 -10.65
C GLN A 230 -10.67 20.53 -10.65
N VAL A 231 -9.60 20.57 -9.85
CA VAL A 231 -8.63 21.66 -9.83
C VAL A 231 -7.92 21.82 -11.18
N GLU A 232 -7.51 20.72 -11.81
CA GLU A 232 -6.88 20.75 -13.14
C GLU A 232 -7.83 21.29 -14.21
N ARG A 233 -9.14 21.02 -14.13
CA ARG A 233 -10.13 21.65 -15.01
C ARG A 233 -10.19 23.16 -14.80
N ILE A 234 -10.18 23.62 -13.56
CA ILE A 234 -10.14 25.06 -13.24
C ILE A 234 -8.86 25.68 -13.82
N ASN A 235 -7.71 25.00 -13.67
CA ASN A 235 -6.42 25.46 -14.17
C ASN A 235 -6.41 25.71 -15.68
N ARG A 236 -6.95 24.77 -16.47
CA ARG A 236 -7.02 24.90 -17.93
C ARG A 236 -7.82 26.11 -18.39
N TRP A 237 -8.96 26.37 -17.75
CA TRP A 237 -9.76 27.55 -18.06
C TRP A 237 -9.11 28.85 -17.55
N ALA A 238 -8.49 28.80 -16.36
CA ALA A 238 -7.74 29.92 -15.81
C ALA A 238 -6.54 30.29 -16.69
N PHE A 239 -5.87 29.31 -17.30
CA PHE A 239 -4.78 29.53 -18.25
C PHE A 239 -5.24 30.36 -19.46
N VAL A 240 -6.41 30.04 -20.01
CA VAL A 240 -6.94 30.73 -21.19
C VAL A 240 -7.44 32.13 -20.86
N ALA A 241 -8.03 32.31 -19.68
CA ALA A 241 -8.32 33.64 -19.15
C ALA A 241 -7.04 34.49 -18.96
N GLU A 242 -5.95 33.89 -18.49
CA GLU A 242 -4.63 34.54 -18.44
C GLU A 242 -4.10 34.87 -19.84
N MET A 243 -4.39 34.08 -20.88
CA MET A 243 -4.07 34.43 -22.26
C MET A 243 -4.82 35.67 -22.74
N CYS A 244 -6.08 35.86 -22.32
CA CYS A 244 -6.83 37.09 -22.63
C CYS A 244 -6.18 38.34 -22.00
N ILE A 245 -5.54 38.20 -20.83
CA ILE A 245 -4.97 39.31 -20.07
C ILE A 245 -3.53 39.61 -20.52
N HIS A 246 -2.69 38.59 -20.64
CA HIS A 246 -1.23 38.71 -20.85
C HIS A 246 -0.75 38.24 -22.23
N GLY A 247 -1.63 37.67 -23.05
CA GLY A 247 -1.31 37.13 -24.37
C GLY A 247 -0.63 35.76 -24.30
N ASN A 248 0.63 35.70 -23.85
CA ASN A 248 1.44 34.48 -23.81
C ASN A 248 1.95 34.15 -22.38
N PRO A 249 1.05 33.77 -21.45
CA PRO A 249 1.41 33.41 -20.09
C PRO A 249 2.24 32.11 -20.05
N SER A 250 3.10 31.97 -19.03
CA SER A 250 3.91 30.77 -18.82
C SER A 250 3.11 29.56 -18.30
N GLY A 251 1.92 29.79 -17.73
CA GLY A 251 1.12 28.77 -17.05
C GLY A 251 1.46 28.58 -15.57
N VAL A 252 2.55 29.16 -15.07
CA VAL A 252 2.94 29.04 -13.65
C VAL A 252 1.90 29.70 -12.75
N ASP A 253 1.54 30.94 -13.07
CA ASP A 253 0.73 31.78 -12.20
C ASP A 253 -0.65 31.16 -11.95
N ASN A 254 -1.35 30.72 -13.00
CA ASN A 254 -2.64 30.04 -12.87
C ASN A 254 -2.52 28.66 -12.21
N THR A 255 -1.45 27.92 -12.49
CA THR A 255 -1.25 26.61 -11.85
C THR A 255 -1.08 26.75 -10.34
N VAL A 256 -0.27 27.72 -9.89
CA VAL A 256 -0.10 27.98 -8.45
C VAL A 256 -1.40 28.52 -7.83
N SER A 257 -2.09 29.45 -8.50
CA SER A 257 -3.36 29.99 -7.99
C SER A 257 -4.49 28.96 -7.94
N THR A 258 -4.45 27.90 -8.76
CA THR A 258 -5.48 26.85 -8.74
C THR A 258 -5.12 25.71 -7.80
N GLN A 259 -3.89 25.19 -7.88
CA GLN A 259 -3.45 24.04 -7.09
C GLN A 259 -3.04 24.39 -5.67
N GLY A 260 -2.54 25.61 -5.44
CA GLY A 260 -1.94 26.00 -4.18
C GLY A 260 -0.56 25.40 -3.97
N LYS A 261 -0.12 25.36 -2.71
CA LYS A 261 1.16 24.76 -2.29
C LYS A 261 2.31 25.34 -3.10
N ALA A 262 3.14 24.51 -3.75
CA ALA A 262 4.19 24.97 -4.65
C ALA A 262 4.28 24.12 -5.92
N VAL A 263 4.97 24.65 -6.92
CA VAL A 263 5.30 23.96 -8.16
C VAL A 263 6.76 24.20 -8.53
N VAL A 264 7.42 23.14 -9.00
CA VAL A 264 8.68 23.24 -9.71
C VAL A 264 8.38 23.44 -11.19
N PHE A 265 8.94 24.48 -11.77
CA PHE A 265 8.77 24.84 -13.17
C PHE A 265 10.10 24.82 -13.91
N GLN A 266 10.10 24.27 -15.12
CA GLN A 266 11.27 24.28 -16.01
C GLN A 266 10.86 24.44 -17.47
N ARG A 267 11.52 25.34 -18.19
CA ARG A 267 11.28 25.58 -19.62
C ARG A 267 12.53 25.33 -20.45
N LEU A 268 12.64 24.12 -20.99
CA LEU A 268 13.77 23.70 -21.83
C LEU A 268 13.64 24.15 -23.30
N ASP A 269 12.41 24.18 -23.81
CA ASP A 269 12.09 24.49 -25.20
C ASP A 269 10.89 25.45 -25.24
N TYR A 270 11.05 26.60 -25.88
CA TYR A 270 9.98 27.59 -25.99
C TYR A 270 8.88 27.18 -26.99
N ALA A 271 9.16 26.23 -27.87
CA ALA A 271 8.18 25.65 -28.79
C ALA A 271 7.31 24.55 -28.14
N LYS A 272 7.67 24.10 -26.93
CA LYS A 272 6.91 23.09 -26.17
C LYS A 272 6.30 23.70 -24.90
N PRO A 273 5.23 23.11 -24.37
CA PRO A 273 4.74 23.45 -23.03
C PRO A 273 5.86 23.25 -21.99
N PRO A 274 5.95 24.14 -20.99
CA PRO A 274 6.92 23.98 -19.91
C PRO A 274 6.59 22.76 -19.05
N ALA A 275 7.62 22.19 -18.43
CA ALA A 275 7.45 21.16 -17.42
C ALA A 275 7.03 21.80 -16.09
N VAL A 276 5.90 21.35 -15.55
CA VAL A 276 5.37 21.80 -14.26
C VAL A 276 5.16 20.58 -13.37
N THR A 277 5.82 20.55 -12.22
CA THR A 277 5.75 19.44 -11.27
C THR A 277 5.21 19.98 -9.93
N PRO A 278 3.99 19.61 -9.53
CA PRO A 278 3.44 20.06 -8.26
C PRO A 278 4.18 19.47 -7.05
N MET A 279 4.36 20.28 -6.01
CA MET A 279 4.85 19.88 -4.70
C MET A 279 3.66 19.90 -3.73
N TRP A 280 2.92 18.79 -3.68
CA TRP A 280 1.67 18.72 -2.90
C TRP A 280 1.89 18.81 -1.40
N ASP A 281 3.03 18.32 -0.92
CA ASP A 281 3.41 18.28 0.49
C ASP A 281 4.29 19.47 0.90
N PHE A 282 4.30 20.55 0.10
CA PHE A 282 5.05 21.76 0.42
C PHE A 282 4.56 22.36 1.76
N PRO A 283 5.49 22.63 2.71
CA PRO A 283 5.13 23.09 4.05
C PRO A 283 4.56 24.51 4.05
N GLU A 284 3.74 24.83 5.05
CA GLU A 284 3.22 26.19 5.25
C GLU A 284 4.22 27.01 6.06
N LEU A 285 4.81 28.04 5.44
CA LEU A 285 5.90 28.81 6.03
C LEU A 285 5.49 30.26 6.32
N PRO A 286 5.88 30.84 7.47
CA PRO A 286 5.55 32.23 7.81
C PRO A 286 6.33 33.20 6.92
N LEU A 287 5.61 34.08 6.22
CA LEU A 287 6.17 34.96 5.21
C LEU A 287 5.78 36.42 5.43
N LEU A 288 6.76 37.31 5.33
CA LEU A 288 6.53 38.74 5.19
C LEU A 288 6.81 39.16 3.74
N VAL A 289 5.80 39.70 3.06
CA VAL A 289 5.93 40.28 1.72
C VAL A 289 6.00 41.79 1.86
N VAL A 290 6.99 42.41 1.23
CA VAL A 290 7.15 43.87 1.23
C VAL A 290 7.16 44.37 -0.20
N ASP A 291 6.18 45.19 -0.56
CA ASP A 291 6.12 45.93 -1.83
C ASP A 291 6.88 47.25 -1.67
N THR A 292 7.96 47.39 -2.44
CA THR A 292 8.83 48.57 -2.43
C THR A 292 8.18 49.82 -3.00
N LYS A 293 7.02 49.70 -3.66
CA LYS A 293 6.38 50.76 -4.45
C LYS A 293 7.26 51.34 -5.55
N GLN A 294 8.38 50.69 -5.84
CA GLN A 294 9.25 51.02 -6.94
C GLN A 294 8.69 50.44 -8.23
N ALA A 295 8.34 51.32 -9.17
CA ALA A 295 7.97 50.93 -10.51
C ALA A 295 9.14 50.17 -11.19
N LYS A 296 8.79 49.12 -11.92
CA LYS A 296 9.75 48.25 -12.62
C LYS A 296 9.22 47.81 -13.97
N SER A 297 10.12 47.43 -14.87
CA SER A 297 9.80 46.80 -16.16
C SER A 297 10.39 45.41 -16.22
N THR A 298 9.54 44.38 -16.16
CA THR A 298 9.96 42.97 -16.28
C THR A 298 10.74 42.73 -17.57
N LYS A 299 10.28 43.33 -18.68
CA LYS A 299 10.95 43.23 -19.98
C LYS A 299 12.37 43.79 -19.92
N TYR A 300 12.54 44.96 -19.32
CA TYR A 300 13.85 45.60 -19.18
C TYR A 300 14.82 44.76 -18.34
N GLU A 301 14.39 44.23 -17.19
CA GLU A 301 15.26 43.41 -16.33
C GLU A 301 15.68 42.10 -17.03
N VAL A 302 14.77 41.45 -17.76
CA VAL A 302 15.09 40.24 -18.55
C VAL A 302 16.09 40.56 -19.68
N GLU A 303 15.87 41.65 -20.41
CA GLU A 303 16.80 42.13 -21.47
C GLU A 303 18.18 42.48 -20.90
N LYS A 304 18.21 43.08 -19.70
CA LYS A 304 19.45 43.41 -19.00
C LYS A 304 20.27 42.17 -18.67
N VAL A 305 19.63 41.11 -18.14
CA VAL A 305 20.32 39.83 -17.87
C VAL A 305 20.76 39.16 -19.18
N ALA A 306 19.94 39.22 -20.23
CA ALA A 306 20.30 38.67 -21.54
C ALA A 306 21.56 39.35 -22.11
N LYS A 307 21.60 40.68 -22.08
CA LYS A 307 22.76 41.48 -22.50
C LYS A 307 24.00 41.19 -21.65
N LEU A 308 23.83 41.04 -20.33
CA LEU A 308 24.92 40.69 -19.42
C LEU A 308 25.49 39.30 -19.76
N ARG A 309 24.62 38.34 -20.08
CA ARG A 309 25.00 36.99 -20.52
C ARG A 309 25.73 36.99 -21.84
N GLU A 310 25.29 37.78 -22.82
CA GLU A 310 25.98 37.94 -24.10
C GLU A 310 27.39 38.52 -23.93
N THR A 311 27.53 39.50 -23.03
CA THR A 311 28.80 40.17 -22.77
C THR A 311 29.78 39.29 -21.97
N HIS A 312 29.27 38.55 -20.98
CA HIS A 312 30.07 37.74 -20.06
C HIS A 312 29.53 36.30 -19.91
N PRO A 313 29.51 35.50 -20.99
CA PRO A 313 28.77 34.23 -21.02
C PRO A 313 29.28 33.21 -20.02
N LYS A 314 30.61 33.10 -19.81
CA LYS A 314 31.17 32.14 -18.86
C LYS A 314 30.74 32.44 -17.42
N ILE A 315 30.84 33.71 -17.01
CA ILE A 315 30.50 34.15 -15.65
C ILE A 315 29.00 34.01 -15.41
N VAL A 316 28.18 34.55 -16.32
CA VAL A 316 26.73 34.56 -16.15
C VAL A 316 26.17 33.14 -16.21
N ASN A 317 26.64 32.28 -17.12
CA ASN A 317 26.18 30.88 -17.12
C ASN A 317 26.55 30.16 -15.81
N SER A 318 27.73 30.40 -15.23
CA SER A 318 28.07 29.84 -13.91
C SER A 318 27.14 30.34 -12.80
N ILE A 319 26.73 31.61 -12.82
CA ILE A 319 25.72 32.14 -11.88
C ILE A 319 24.39 31.42 -12.08
N LEU A 320 23.92 31.28 -13.32
CA LEU A 320 22.66 30.60 -13.64
C LEU A 320 22.69 29.11 -13.26
N ASP A 321 23.83 28.43 -13.45
CA ASP A 321 24.05 27.05 -13.01
C ASP A 321 24.03 26.92 -11.48
N SER A 322 24.63 27.88 -10.77
CA SER A 322 24.56 27.94 -9.30
C SER A 322 23.14 28.17 -8.80
N MET A 323 22.37 29.05 -9.46
CA MET A 323 20.95 29.24 -9.13
C MET A 323 20.14 27.95 -9.34
N ASP A 324 20.42 27.18 -10.40
CA ASP A 324 19.76 25.89 -10.66
C ASP A 324 20.05 24.86 -9.55
N LYS A 325 21.32 24.74 -9.16
CA LYS A 325 21.74 23.87 -8.04
C LYS A 325 21.10 24.30 -6.73
N LEU A 326 20.98 25.60 -6.49
CA LEU A 326 20.36 26.17 -5.31
C LEU A 326 18.86 25.86 -5.29
N THR A 327 18.16 26.03 -6.41
CA THR A 327 16.74 25.63 -6.54
C THR A 327 16.57 24.14 -6.23
N GLN A 328 17.47 23.27 -6.73
CA GLN A 328 17.42 21.85 -6.42
C GLN A 328 17.63 21.57 -4.93
N ALA A 329 18.67 22.14 -4.32
CA ALA A 329 18.94 21.99 -2.89
C ALA A 329 17.77 22.47 -2.02
N ALA A 330 17.15 23.60 -2.38
CA ALA A 330 15.98 24.09 -1.68
C ALA A 330 14.77 23.16 -1.85
N THR A 331 14.58 22.59 -3.04
CA THR A 331 13.54 21.58 -3.28
C THR A 331 13.76 20.36 -2.40
N ASP A 332 14.99 19.83 -2.36
CA ASP A 332 15.35 18.65 -1.58
C ASP A 332 15.09 18.87 -0.08
N VAL A 333 15.51 20.02 0.46
CA VAL A 333 15.26 20.39 1.87
C VAL A 333 13.77 20.53 2.18
N LEU A 334 13.00 21.15 1.29
CA LEU A 334 11.56 21.41 1.50
C LEU A 334 10.68 20.16 1.30
N THR A 335 11.22 19.08 0.75
CA THR A 335 10.53 17.80 0.56
C THR A 335 11.10 16.68 1.43
N ASP A 336 12.03 17.00 2.33
CA ASP A 336 12.58 16.05 3.28
C ASP A 336 11.53 15.68 4.34
N ASP A 337 11.38 14.40 4.64
CA ASP A 337 10.42 13.91 5.64
C ASP A 337 10.76 14.42 7.06
N ASP A 338 12.03 14.78 7.31
CA ASP A 338 12.51 15.34 8.58
C ASP A 338 12.36 16.88 8.66
N PHE A 339 11.82 17.53 7.61
CA PHE A 339 11.62 18.99 7.62
C PHE A 339 10.46 19.39 8.53
N ASP A 340 10.75 20.20 9.55
CA ASP A 340 9.75 20.79 10.45
C ASP A 340 9.64 22.30 10.20
N ASN A 341 8.41 22.79 9.94
CA ASN A 341 8.14 24.21 9.66
C ASN A 341 8.07 25.10 10.90
N GLU A 342 8.08 24.52 12.10
CA GLU A 342 8.19 25.22 13.38
C GLU A 342 9.62 25.21 13.94
N ASP A 343 10.49 24.33 13.42
CA ASP A 343 11.88 24.22 13.83
C ASP A 343 12.77 25.31 13.21
N VAL A 344 13.58 25.95 14.06
CA VAL A 344 14.52 27.01 13.66
C VAL A 344 15.58 26.49 12.69
N GLU A 345 16.11 25.29 12.93
CA GLU A 345 17.22 24.75 12.14
C GLU A 345 16.77 24.42 10.71
N SER A 346 15.60 23.81 10.58
CA SER A 346 14.95 23.52 9.30
C SER A 346 14.65 24.79 8.49
N LEU A 347 14.04 25.80 9.12
CA LEU A 347 13.80 27.10 8.49
C LEU A 347 15.11 27.82 8.12
N GLN A 348 16.15 27.68 8.93
CA GLN A 348 17.45 28.27 8.67
C GLN A 348 18.09 27.71 7.39
N LYS A 349 18.01 26.40 7.14
CA LYS A 349 18.52 25.79 5.90
C LYS A 349 17.90 26.46 4.65
N VAL A 350 16.59 26.66 4.65
CA VAL A 350 15.88 27.32 3.54
C VAL A 350 16.22 28.81 3.46
N GLY A 351 16.27 29.48 4.61
CA GLY A 351 16.59 30.91 4.70
C GLY A 351 18.00 31.25 4.20
N GLU A 352 19.00 30.41 4.51
CA GLU A 352 20.37 30.54 3.99
C GLU A 352 20.40 30.43 2.46
N LEU A 353 19.66 29.47 1.89
CA LEU A 353 19.51 29.34 0.44
C LEU A 353 18.81 30.57 -0.17
N MET A 354 17.80 31.13 0.50
CA MET A 354 17.17 32.40 0.05
C MET A 354 18.17 33.56 0.01
N GLY A 355 19.00 33.69 1.05
CA GLY A 355 20.07 34.70 1.10
C GLY A 355 21.11 34.52 0.01
N MET A 356 21.55 33.27 -0.25
CA MET A 356 22.48 32.97 -1.35
C MET A 356 21.86 33.30 -2.71
N ASN A 357 20.59 32.94 -2.94
CA ASN A 357 19.90 33.25 -4.20
C ASN A 357 19.78 34.76 -4.41
N HIS A 358 19.48 35.52 -3.34
CA HIS A 358 19.47 36.99 -3.41
C HIS A 358 20.83 37.54 -3.85
N GLY A 359 21.93 37.04 -3.28
CA GLY A 359 23.30 37.44 -3.69
C GLY A 359 23.60 37.15 -5.17
N LEU A 360 23.11 36.01 -5.70
CA LEU A 360 23.24 35.69 -7.13
C LEU A 360 22.40 36.65 -8.00
N LEU A 361 21.19 37.02 -7.56
CA LEU A 361 20.34 38.00 -8.24
C LEU A 361 20.95 39.41 -8.24
N VAL A 362 21.58 39.82 -7.13
CA VAL A 362 22.38 41.06 -7.09
C VAL A 362 23.52 41.00 -8.10
N SER A 363 24.19 39.85 -8.22
CA SER A 363 25.29 39.63 -9.18
C SER A 363 24.83 39.67 -10.64
N LEU A 364 23.58 39.29 -10.93
CA LEU A 364 22.94 39.49 -12.24
C LEU A 364 22.52 40.94 -12.50
N GLY A 365 22.66 41.82 -11.51
CA GLY A 365 22.34 43.24 -11.60
C GLY A 365 20.85 43.54 -11.56
N VAL A 366 20.01 42.61 -11.10
CA VAL A 366 18.54 42.77 -11.09
C VAL A 366 18.00 43.23 -9.73
N SER A 367 18.85 43.51 -8.75
CA SER A 367 18.39 44.14 -7.50
C SER A 367 18.23 45.66 -7.63
N HIS A 368 17.73 46.29 -6.58
CA HIS A 368 17.49 47.74 -6.49
C HIS A 368 17.80 48.24 -5.05
N PRO A 369 18.28 49.48 -4.86
CA PRO A 369 18.57 50.01 -3.52
C PRO A 369 17.42 49.87 -2.51
N ARG A 370 16.16 50.07 -2.95
CA ARG A 370 14.98 49.84 -2.09
C ARG A 370 14.80 48.38 -1.66
N LEU A 371 15.17 47.40 -2.49
CA LEU A 371 15.13 45.97 -2.11
C LEU A 371 16.26 45.63 -1.12
N GLU A 372 17.46 46.16 -1.35
CA GLU A 372 18.58 46.00 -0.40
C GLU A 372 18.28 46.65 0.94
N ARG A 373 17.60 47.80 0.94
CA ARG A 373 17.17 48.48 2.15
C ARG A 373 16.18 47.65 2.97
N VAL A 374 15.20 46.99 2.32
CA VAL A 374 14.29 46.07 3.04
C VAL A 374 15.05 44.92 3.67
N ARG A 375 15.99 44.31 2.91
CA ARG A 375 16.84 43.23 3.45
C ARG A 375 17.68 43.71 4.63
N GLU A 376 18.32 44.87 4.52
CA GLU A 376 19.12 45.46 5.60
C GLU A 376 18.28 45.65 6.88
N LEU A 377 17.07 46.19 6.75
CA LEU A 377 16.17 46.42 7.90
C LEU A 377 15.74 45.11 8.57
N VAL A 378 15.44 44.08 7.77
CA VAL A 378 15.07 42.75 8.28
C VAL A 378 16.26 42.06 8.97
N ASP A 379 17.44 42.11 8.34
CA ASP A 379 18.67 41.51 8.85
C ASP A 379 19.10 42.20 10.17
N TYR A 380 19.00 43.53 10.25
CA TYR A 380 19.33 44.33 11.44
C TYR A 380 18.48 43.95 12.66
N GLU A 381 17.18 43.76 12.49
CA GLU A 381 16.29 43.34 13.59
C GLU A 381 16.37 41.82 13.86
N GLY A 382 16.97 41.04 12.94
CA GLY A 382 17.10 39.59 13.03
C GLY A 382 15.77 38.87 12.83
N ILE A 383 14.91 39.38 11.94
CA ILE A 383 13.53 38.92 11.76
C ILE A 383 13.45 37.68 10.86
N GLY A 384 14.35 37.54 9.90
CA GLY A 384 14.26 36.47 8.91
C GLY A 384 15.30 36.57 7.82
N TRP A 385 15.06 35.86 6.72
CA TRP A 385 15.90 35.86 5.53
C TRP A 385 15.15 36.45 4.35
N THR A 386 15.66 37.55 3.81
CA THR A 386 15.01 38.31 2.74
C THR A 386 15.64 38.07 1.39
N LYS A 387 14.80 37.98 0.36
CA LYS A 387 15.20 38.07 -1.05
C LYS A 387 14.17 38.81 -1.88
N LEU A 388 14.60 39.35 -3.02
CA LEU A 388 13.66 39.84 -4.03
C LEU A 388 12.81 38.69 -4.60
N THR A 389 11.63 38.99 -5.14
CA THR A 389 10.82 38.01 -5.88
C THR A 389 10.34 38.56 -7.23
N GLY A 390 10.34 37.68 -8.24
CA GLY A 390 10.03 38.05 -9.62
C GLY A 390 11.18 38.78 -10.32
N ALA A 391 10.86 39.72 -11.22
CA ALA A 391 11.84 40.30 -12.15
C ALA A 391 12.96 41.15 -11.51
N GLY A 392 12.84 41.59 -10.26
CA GLY A 392 13.78 42.56 -9.68
C GLY A 392 13.56 43.99 -10.18
N GLY A 393 14.55 44.88 -9.97
CA GLY A 393 14.49 46.31 -10.31
C GLY A 393 13.55 47.15 -9.44
N GLY A 394 12.96 46.54 -8.40
CA GLY A 394 11.86 47.09 -7.61
C GLY A 394 10.81 46.01 -7.31
N GLY A 395 9.53 46.39 -7.19
CA GLY A 395 8.45 45.47 -6.86
C GLY A 395 8.58 44.88 -5.45
N CYS A 396 8.31 43.58 -5.29
CA CYS A 396 8.26 42.95 -3.96
C CYS A 396 9.55 42.20 -3.58
N SER A 397 9.81 42.17 -2.26
CA SER A 397 10.66 41.18 -1.60
C SER A 397 9.81 40.23 -0.75
N ILE A 398 10.37 39.05 -0.49
CA ILE A 398 9.83 38.06 0.43
C ILE A 398 10.84 37.80 1.54
N THR A 399 10.35 37.67 2.77
CA THR A 399 11.13 37.38 3.96
C THR A 399 10.56 36.14 4.62
N LEU A 400 11.35 35.07 4.67
CA LEU A 400 11.04 33.90 5.50
C LEU A 400 11.31 34.28 6.96
N MET A 401 10.25 34.29 7.78
CA MET A 401 10.34 34.72 9.17
C MET A 401 10.92 33.61 10.04
N ARG A 402 11.75 33.97 11.02
CA ARG A 402 12.15 33.03 12.08
C ARG A 402 10.94 32.71 12.97
N PRO A 403 10.90 31.54 13.61
CA PRO A 403 9.92 31.28 14.65
C PRO A 403 10.24 32.17 15.86
N ASP A 404 9.23 32.45 16.69
CA ASP A 404 9.36 33.21 17.95
C ASP A 404 9.95 34.62 17.86
N VAL A 405 9.85 35.30 16.72
CA VAL A 405 10.32 36.70 16.62
C VAL A 405 9.57 37.58 17.63
N PRO A 406 10.27 38.26 18.56
CA PRO A 406 9.64 39.12 19.56
C PRO A 406 8.76 40.20 18.92
N ARG A 407 7.54 40.38 19.46
CA ARG A 407 6.56 41.35 18.95
C ARG A 407 7.15 42.76 18.82
N GLU A 408 7.96 43.18 19.79
CA GLU A 408 8.62 44.50 19.79
C GLU A 408 9.52 44.72 18.56
N LYS A 409 10.29 43.70 18.15
CA LYS A 409 11.13 43.76 16.94
C LYS A 409 10.29 43.89 15.67
N LEU A 410 9.17 43.16 15.61
CA LEU A 410 8.24 43.25 14.49
C LEU A 410 7.58 44.63 14.41
N GLU A 411 7.16 45.22 15.52
CA GLU A 411 6.59 46.57 15.51
C GLU A 411 7.62 47.62 15.07
N ARG A 412 8.89 47.54 15.53
CA ARG A 412 9.94 48.44 15.04
C ARG A 412 10.20 48.32 13.54
N LEU A 413 10.23 47.10 13.00
CA LEU A 413 10.36 46.90 11.55
C LEU A 413 9.15 47.52 10.82
N LYS A 414 7.93 47.30 11.32
CA LYS A 414 6.70 47.84 10.72
C LYS A 414 6.74 49.37 10.66
N GLU A 415 7.12 50.03 11.77
CA GLU A 415 7.24 51.49 11.85
C GLU A 415 8.25 52.00 10.81
N ARG A 416 9.46 51.42 10.74
CA ARG A 416 10.48 51.82 9.76
C ARG A 416 10.04 51.60 8.32
N LEU A 417 9.35 50.50 8.05
CA LEU A 417 8.81 50.23 6.72
C LEU A 417 7.73 51.25 6.33
N ASP A 418 6.90 51.68 7.27
CA ASP A 418 5.89 52.72 7.02
C ASP A 418 6.51 54.09 6.79
N GLU A 419 7.49 54.48 7.61
CA GLU A 419 8.23 55.73 7.48
C GLU A 419 8.90 55.86 6.11
N GLU A 420 9.43 54.76 5.57
CA GLU A 420 10.09 54.71 4.25
C GLU A 420 9.13 54.41 3.08
N GLY A 421 7.82 54.36 3.34
CA GLY A 421 6.76 54.26 2.34
C GLY A 421 6.64 52.89 1.67
N TYR A 422 6.99 51.81 2.38
CA TYR A 422 6.79 50.43 1.92
C TYR A 422 5.36 49.96 2.24
N LEU A 423 4.81 49.06 1.42
CA LEU A 423 3.65 48.27 1.83
C LEU A 423 4.08 46.89 2.30
N LYS A 424 3.44 46.39 3.34
CA LYS A 424 3.81 45.16 4.03
C LYS A 424 2.60 44.24 4.20
N PHE A 425 2.81 42.95 3.97
CA PHE A 425 1.79 41.93 4.09
C PHE A 425 2.38 40.74 4.83
N ARG A 426 1.87 40.45 6.02
CA ARG A 426 2.16 39.20 6.72
C ARG A 426 1.23 38.13 6.16
N THR A 427 1.80 37.02 5.73
CA THR A 427 1.06 35.94 5.09
C THR A 427 1.78 34.60 5.30
N THR A 428 1.27 33.55 4.66
CA THR A 428 1.83 32.20 4.67
C THR A 428 2.20 31.81 3.26
N LEU A 429 3.40 31.27 3.08
CA LEU A 429 3.85 30.62 1.85
C LEU A 429 3.41 29.16 1.84
N GLY A 430 3.00 28.62 0.70
CA GLY A 430 2.53 27.23 0.60
C GLY A 430 1.06 27.02 0.97
N GLY A 431 0.25 28.09 0.97
CA GLY A 431 -1.17 28.01 1.29
C GLY A 431 -2.00 27.21 0.28
N GLY A 432 -3.23 26.86 0.67
CA GLY A 432 -4.17 26.12 -0.20
C GLY A 432 -4.57 26.85 -1.48
N GLY A 433 -4.88 26.09 -2.53
CA GLY A 433 -5.27 26.56 -3.86
C GLY A 433 -6.67 27.16 -3.91
N VAL A 434 -7.38 26.97 -5.02
CA VAL A 434 -8.76 27.47 -5.16
C VAL A 434 -9.67 26.88 -4.07
N GLY A 435 -10.47 27.75 -3.42
CA GLY A 435 -11.40 27.39 -2.35
C GLY A 435 -12.81 27.88 -2.67
N VAL A 436 -13.82 27.18 -2.17
CA VAL A 436 -15.24 27.49 -2.41
C VAL A 436 -15.99 27.47 -1.08
N LEU A 437 -16.73 28.54 -0.79
CA LEU A 437 -17.67 28.64 0.31
C LEU A 437 -19.10 28.58 -0.27
N TRP A 438 -19.80 27.48 -0.01
CA TRP A 438 -21.13 27.22 -0.58
C TRP A 438 -22.07 26.62 0.48
N PRO A 439 -23.17 27.29 0.85
CA PRO A 439 -23.53 28.69 0.54
C PRO A 439 -22.59 29.69 1.23
N ALA A 440 -22.57 30.95 0.77
CA ALA A 440 -21.75 32.02 1.35
C ALA A 440 -22.29 32.50 2.70
N VAL A 441 -22.06 31.72 3.76
CA VAL A 441 -22.59 31.97 5.11
C VAL A 441 -21.45 32.03 6.12
N LEU A 442 -21.45 33.08 6.95
CA LEU A 442 -20.58 33.29 8.11
C LEU A 442 -20.99 32.38 9.26
N ARG A 443 -20.00 31.79 9.94
CA ARG A 443 -20.18 31.06 11.20
C ARG A 443 -19.16 31.59 12.22
N ASN A 444 -19.61 32.44 13.13
CA ASN A 444 -18.77 33.26 14.00
C ASN A 444 -18.68 32.75 15.45
N GLY A 445 -19.14 31.53 15.74
CA GLY A 445 -19.11 30.94 17.08
C GLY A 445 -20.07 31.59 18.08
N MET A 446 -21.10 32.31 17.61
CA MET A 446 -22.18 32.86 18.44
C MET A 446 -23.42 31.96 18.37
N ASP A 447 -24.40 32.15 19.27
CA ASP A 447 -25.65 31.38 19.32
C ASP A 447 -26.43 31.36 17.97
N GLU A 448 -26.19 32.33 17.08
CA GLU A 448 -26.74 32.39 15.71
C GLU A 448 -26.17 31.32 14.74
N ASP A 449 -25.05 30.67 15.08
CA ASP A 449 -24.47 29.57 14.29
C ASP A 449 -25.31 28.28 14.39
N ASP A 450 -26.01 28.08 15.50
CA ASP A 450 -26.96 26.97 15.72
C ASP A 450 -28.26 27.14 14.91
N GLU A 451 -28.54 28.37 14.43
CA GLU A 451 -29.66 28.72 13.55
C GLU A 451 -29.25 28.84 12.05
N GLY A 452 -28.04 28.39 11.69
CA GLY A 452 -27.61 28.25 10.29
C GLY A 452 -26.65 29.32 9.77
N GLY A 453 -26.25 30.30 10.59
CA GLY A 453 -25.23 31.31 10.27
C GLY A 453 -25.72 32.50 9.42
N MET A 454 -24.91 33.56 9.33
CA MET A 454 -25.28 34.81 8.66
C MET A 454 -24.86 34.85 7.17
N GLU A 455 -25.79 35.05 6.23
CA GLU A 455 -25.46 35.16 4.79
C GLU A 455 -24.54 36.38 4.49
N ILE A 456 -23.48 36.13 3.72
CA ILE A 456 -22.58 37.15 3.16
C ILE A 456 -23.23 37.70 1.89
N ASP A 457 -24.02 38.76 2.06
CA ASP A 457 -24.59 39.49 0.94
C ASP A 457 -23.58 40.47 0.30
N VAL A 458 -23.97 41.02 -0.86
CA VAL A 458 -23.13 41.94 -1.65
C VAL A 458 -22.79 43.22 -0.87
N GLU A 459 -23.70 43.75 -0.05
CA GLU A 459 -23.45 44.98 0.71
C GLU A 459 -22.41 44.76 1.82
N LYS A 460 -22.54 43.67 2.57
CA LYS A 460 -21.55 43.28 3.60
C LYS A 460 -20.16 43.05 2.98
N PHE A 461 -20.08 42.39 1.83
CA PHE A 461 -18.82 42.14 1.15
C PHE A 461 -18.15 43.42 0.63
N LEU A 462 -18.94 44.42 0.23
CA LEU A 462 -18.41 45.72 -0.22
C LEU A 462 -18.01 46.62 0.94
N ASN A 463 -18.77 46.59 2.04
CA ASN A 463 -18.53 47.39 3.23
C ASN A 463 -17.41 46.81 4.12
N ALA A 464 -16.81 45.69 3.74
CA ALA A 464 -15.66 45.13 4.44
C ALA A 464 -14.43 46.06 4.32
N ASP A 465 -13.98 46.56 5.47
CA ASP A 465 -12.89 47.53 5.60
C ASP A 465 -11.52 46.91 5.29
N GLY A 466 -10.95 47.28 4.15
CA GLY A 466 -9.62 46.85 3.72
C GLY A 466 -9.45 45.32 3.61
N ASN A 467 -8.20 44.86 3.60
CA ASN A 467 -7.87 43.44 3.47
C ASN A 467 -8.30 42.64 4.72
N GLU A 468 -8.05 43.19 5.91
CA GLU A 468 -8.41 42.55 7.18
C GLU A 468 -9.92 42.38 7.35
N GLY A 469 -10.72 43.35 6.88
CA GLY A 469 -12.19 43.26 6.91
C GLY A 469 -12.70 42.15 6.01
N VAL A 470 -12.12 41.98 4.81
CA VAL A 470 -12.49 40.90 3.87
C VAL A 470 -12.13 39.53 4.46
N GLU A 471 -10.93 39.39 5.03
CA GLU A 471 -10.48 38.13 5.67
C GLU A 471 -11.30 37.79 6.93
N ARG A 472 -11.69 38.79 7.71
CA ARG A 472 -12.61 38.60 8.86
C ARG A 472 -14.00 38.16 8.39
N LEU A 473 -14.53 38.79 7.34
CA LEU A 473 -15.85 38.46 6.79
C LEU A 473 -15.92 37.04 6.20
N VAL A 474 -14.79 36.48 5.78
CA VAL A 474 -14.74 35.11 5.24
C VAL A 474 -14.23 34.08 6.26
N GLY A 475 -14.10 34.47 7.54
CA GLY A 475 -13.79 33.55 8.64
C GLY A 475 -12.33 33.07 8.70
N VAL A 476 -11.37 33.88 8.26
CA VAL A 476 -9.93 33.50 8.20
C VAL A 476 -9.22 33.64 9.56
N HIS A 477 -9.83 34.31 10.55
CA HIS A 477 -9.28 34.48 11.90
C HIS A 477 -10.22 33.98 12.99
N GLU A 478 -10.13 32.69 13.29
CA GLU A 478 -10.11 32.10 14.63
C GLU A 478 -9.87 30.60 14.44
N PRO A 479 -8.90 29.97 15.13
CA PRO A 479 -8.94 28.52 15.24
C PRO A 479 -10.21 28.22 16.02
N LYS A 480 -11.27 27.78 15.32
CA LYS A 480 -12.29 26.95 15.97
C LYS A 480 -11.52 25.92 16.78
N GLU A 481 -11.99 25.60 17.99
CA GLU A 481 -11.63 24.34 18.61
C GLU A 481 -12.02 23.25 17.60
N ALA A 482 -11.08 22.94 16.72
CA ALA A 482 -11.17 21.83 15.83
C ALA A 482 -11.37 20.66 16.78
N HIS A 483 -12.39 19.85 16.54
CA HIS A 483 -12.30 18.47 16.99
C HIS A 483 -10.86 18.03 16.74
N PRO A 484 -10.14 17.58 17.77
CA PRO A 484 -8.71 17.34 17.65
C PRO A 484 -8.49 16.54 16.38
N PRO A 485 -7.53 16.96 15.52
CA PRO A 485 -7.35 16.36 14.21
C PRO A 485 -7.32 14.85 14.39
N PRO A 486 -8.15 14.10 13.65
CA PRO A 486 -8.35 12.70 13.93
C PRO A 486 -7.00 12.01 13.84
N ARG A 487 -6.58 11.42 14.96
CA ARG A 487 -5.27 10.79 15.08
C ARG A 487 -5.27 9.45 14.37
N THR A 488 -6.44 8.81 14.27
CA THR A 488 -6.62 7.49 13.64
C THR A 488 -7.69 7.51 12.56
N LEU A 489 -7.65 6.52 11.67
CA LEU A 489 -8.66 6.34 10.62
C LEU A 489 -10.08 6.13 11.20
N ASN A 490 -10.20 5.46 12.35
CA ASN A 490 -11.46 5.28 13.06
C ASN A 490 -12.01 6.62 13.55
N GLU A 491 -11.18 7.47 14.15
CA GLU A 491 -11.57 8.82 14.55
C GLU A 491 -12.00 9.66 13.34
N GLN A 492 -11.26 9.60 12.22
CA GLN A 492 -11.65 10.31 11.00
C GLN A 492 -12.98 9.79 10.43
N SER A 493 -13.19 8.47 10.46
CA SER A 493 -14.43 7.85 9.99
C SER A 493 -15.62 8.21 10.88
N GLN A 494 -15.40 8.30 12.19
CA GLN A 494 -16.40 8.69 13.17
C GLN A 494 -16.76 10.17 13.02
N GLN A 495 -15.76 11.06 12.91
CA GLN A 495 -15.98 12.49 12.65
C GLN A 495 -16.72 12.72 11.32
N ARG A 496 -16.36 11.98 10.27
CA ARG A 496 -17.10 12.01 8.98
C ARG A 496 -18.55 11.54 9.13
N TYR A 497 -18.77 10.48 9.91
CA TYR A 497 -20.11 9.97 10.19
C TYR A 497 -20.96 11.01 10.95
N GLU A 498 -20.39 11.68 11.95
CA GLU A 498 -21.05 12.73 12.74
C GLU A 498 -21.37 13.97 11.89
N LEU A 499 -20.41 14.44 11.09
CA LEU A 499 -20.62 15.55 10.13
C LEU A 499 -21.74 15.25 9.12
N ALA A 500 -21.86 13.99 8.68
CA ALA A 500 -22.89 13.56 7.73
C ALA A 500 -24.26 13.28 8.39
N HIS A 501 -24.31 13.24 9.72
CA HIS A 501 -25.51 13.01 10.51
C HIS A 501 -25.67 14.02 11.65
N PRO A 502 -25.94 15.31 11.34
CA PRO A 502 -25.98 16.38 12.33
C PRO A 502 -27.06 16.20 13.42
N LEU A 503 -28.11 15.41 13.14
CA LEU A 503 -29.17 15.09 14.12
C LEU A 503 -28.96 13.74 14.83
N HIS A 504 -27.82 13.06 14.62
CA HIS A 504 -27.59 11.72 15.19
C HIS A 504 -27.58 11.75 16.72
N GLU A 505 -26.85 12.69 17.30
CA GLU A 505 -26.69 12.81 18.74
C GLU A 505 -27.99 13.28 19.42
N ALA A 506 -28.66 14.28 18.86
CA ALA A 506 -29.96 14.75 19.32
C ALA A 506 -31.01 13.61 19.26
N PHE A 507 -31.08 12.88 18.15
CA PHE A 507 -31.97 11.72 18.02
C PHE A 507 -31.65 10.61 19.04
N GLN A 508 -30.37 10.32 19.32
CA GLN A 508 -30.01 9.32 20.33
C GLN A 508 -30.38 9.74 21.76
N LYS A 509 -30.26 11.04 22.08
CA LYS A 509 -30.53 11.57 23.42
C LYS A 509 -32.03 11.69 23.72
N VAL A 510 -32.82 12.20 22.78
CA VAL A 510 -34.23 12.56 23.04
C VAL A 510 -35.26 11.80 22.18
N GLY A 511 -34.82 11.00 21.21
CA GLY A 511 -35.69 10.29 20.27
C GLY A 511 -36.46 11.22 19.32
N ILE A 512 -37.22 10.66 18.37
CA ILE A 512 -38.03 11.45 17.42
C ILE A 512 -39.01 12.40 18.12
N SER A 513 -39.61 11.96 19.24
CA SER A 513 -40.60 12.73 19.99
C SER A 513 -40.03 13.93 20.74
N GLY A 514 -38.71 14.00 20.93
CA GLY A 514 -38.03 15.08 21.63
C GLY A 514 -37.34 16.10 20.71
N LEU A 515 -37.35 15.88 19.39
CA LEU A 515 -36.82 16.83 18.42
C LEU A 515 -37.73 18.06 18.31
N SER A 516 -37.13 19.25 18.21
CA SER A 516 -37.86 20.49 17.92
C SER A 516 -38.50 20.42 16.52
N ALA A 517 -39.49 21.28 16.25
CA ALA A 517 -40.18 21.28 14.96
C ALA A 517 -39.24 21.45 13.73
N PRO A 518 -38.21 22.33 13.77
CA PRO A 518 -37.21 22.42 12.70
C PRO A 518 -36.35 21.16 12.56
N GLU A 519 -35.89 20.56 13.66
CA GLU A 519 -35.08 19.33 13.65
C GLU A 519 -35.87 18.14 13.12
N LEU A 520 -37.15 18.03 13.50
CA LEU A 520 -38.05 16.99 13.00
C LEU A 520 -38.27 17.14 11.48
N GLN A 521 -38.41 18.37 10.99
CA GLN A 521 -38.55 18.67 9.56
C GLN A 521 -37.27 18.31 8.78
N LEU A 522 -36.10 18.64 9.33
CA LEU A 522 -34.79 18.30 8.75
C LEU A 522 -34.56 16.78 8.75
N TRP A 523 -34.87 16.10 9.86
CA TRP A 523 -34.78 14.64 9.98
C TRP A 523 -35.68 13.93 8.96
N THR A 524 -36.94 14.34 8.86
CA THR A 524 -37.92 13.75 7.94
C THR A 524 -37.52 13.96 6.48
N SER A 525 -37.03 15.15 6.15
CA SER A 525 -36.51 15.49 4.81
C SER A 525 -35.29 14.63 4.46
N ALA A 526 -34.35 14.46 5.40
CA ALA A 526 -33.17 13.62 5.21
C ALA A 526 -33.53 12.14 4.99
N GLN A 527 -34.48 11.59 5.75
CA GLN A 527 -34.93 10.20 5.60
C GLN A 527 -35.63 9.96 4.26
N TYR A 528 -36.48 10.90 3.81
CA TYR A 528 -37.15 10.80 2.51
C TYR A 528 -36.15 10.78 1.35
N CYS A 529 -35.16 11.68 1.35
CA CYS A 529 -34.11 11.73 0.32
C CYS A 529 -33.24 10.46 0.31
N ARG A 530 -32.93 9.89 1.49
CA ARG A 530 -32.15 8.65 1.61
C ARG A 530 -32.92 7.43 1.10
N ALA A 531 -34.21 7.33 1.44
CA ALA A 531 -35.08 6.25 0.99
C ALA A 531 -35.28 6.25 -0.54
N THR A 532 -35.35 7.43 -1.15
CA THR A 532 -35.46 7.58 -2.61
C THR A 532 -34.14 7.28 -3.32
N ALA A 533 -32.99 7.69 -2.78
CA ALA A 533 -31.66 7.39 -3.35
C ALA A 533 -31.27 5.90 -3.33
N ALA A 534 -31.71 5.13 -2.31
CA ALA A 534 -31.42 3.70 -2.18
C ALA A 534 -32.19 2.80 -3.19
N SER A 535 -33.22 3.34 -3.84
CA SER A 535 -34.17 2.59 -4.68
C SER A 535 -33.80 2.45 -6.17
N SER A 536 -32.52 2.62 -6.53
CA SER A 536 -32.04 2.51 -7.92
C SER A 536 -32.01 1.08 -8.51
N GLY A 537 -32.44 0.06 -7.74
CA GLY A 537 -32.65 -1.31 -8.20
C GLY A 537 -34.05 -1.53 -8.79
N THR A 538 -34.11 -2.20 -9.94
CA THR A 538 -35.22 -2.36 -10.90
C THR A 538 -36.55 -2.97 -10.41
N ALA A 539 -36.82 -3.15 -9.12
CA ALA A 539 -37.94 -4.00 -8.67
C ALA A 539 -39.16 -3.31 -8.01
N HIS A 540 -39.13 -2.01 -7.63
CA HIS A 540 -40.26 -1.41 -6.88
C HIS A 540 -40.75 -0.06 -7.43
N LYS A 541 -41.17 -0.05 -8.71
CA LYS A 541 -41.84 1.11 -9.34
C LYS A 541 -43.34 1.28 -9.00
N LYS A 542 -43.95 0.43 -8.16
CA LYS A 542 -45.42 0.39 -7.99
C LYS A 542 -46.01 0.99 -6.72
N GLN A 543 -45.21 1.52 -5.78
CA GLN A 543 -45.73 2.24 -4.61
C GLN A 543 -44.72 3.33 -4.18
N GLN A 544 -44.69 4.45 -4.89
CA GLN A 544 -44.06 5.68 -4.37
C GLN A 544 -45.10 6.79 -4.46
N GLN A 545 -45.62 7.22 -3.31
CA GLN A 545 -46.37 8.46 -3.18
C GLN A 545 -45.45 9.60 -3.61
N GLN A 546 -45.72 10.19 -4.77
CA GLN A 546 -45.05 11.42 -5.21
C GLN A 546 -45.45 12.54 -4.25
N LEU A 547 -44.47 13.11 -3.54
CA LEU A 547 -44.69 14.36 -2.81
C LEU A 547 -45.22 15.42 -3.79
N GLY A 548 -46.23 16.18 -3.38
CA GLY A 548 -46.70 17.31 -4.17
C GLY A 548 -45.58 18.33 -4.42
N ASN A 549 -45.66 19.08 -5.53
CA ASN A 549 -44.64 20.04 -5.96
C ASN A 549 -44.17 21.02 -4.87
N LYS A 550 -45.05 21.37 -3.92
CA LYS A 550 -44.71 22.22 -2.77
C LYS A 550 -43.80 21.50 -1.78
N ALA A 551 -44.20 20.30 -1.34
CA ALA A 551 -43.44 19.49 -0.40
C ALA A 551 -42.07 19.10 -0.97
N HIS A 552 -41.99 18.76 -2.27
CA HIS A 552 -40.72 18.47 -2.92
C HIS A 552 -39.75 19.68 -2.89
N ARG A 553 -40.23 20.90 -3.17
CA ARG A 553 -39.40 22.11 -3.09
C ARG A 553 -38.95 22.41 -1.66
N GLU A 554 -39.81 22.15 -0.70
CA GLU A 554 -39.55 22.37 0.72
C GLU A 554 -38.50 21.38 1.25
N THR A 555 -38.60 20.10 0.90
CA THR A 555 -37.58 19.08 1.20
C THR A 555 -36.21 19.45 0.62
N TRP A 556 -36.14 19.85 -0.66
CA TRP A 556 -34.87 20.26 -1.27
C TRP A 556 -34.32 21.56 -0.70
N ARG A 557 -35.19 22.48 -0.26
CA ARG A 557 -34.78 23.70 0.43
C ARG A 557 -34.10 23.35 1.74
N THR A 558 -34.79 22.59 2.61
CA THR A 558 -34.26 22.18 3.92
C THR A 558 -32.97 21.36 3.78
N PHE A 559 -32.86 20.52 2.76
CA PHE A 559 -31.66 19.73 2.48
C PHE A 559 -30.45 20.58 2.07
N ASN A 560 -30.67 21.62 1.25
CA ASN A 560 -29.63 22.55 0.80
C ASN A 560 -29.23 23.55 1.89
N GLU A 561 -30.20 24.07 2.65
CA GLU A 561 -29.95 24.99 3.77
C GLU A 561 -29.09 24.32 4.85
N ALA A 562 -29.37 23.06 5.18
CA ALA A 562 -28.59 22.29 6.15
C ALA A 562 -27.33 21.63 5.57
N SER A 563 -27.01 21.83 4.28
CA SER A 563 -25.84 21.27 3.60
C SER A 563 -25.65 19.75 3.83
N LEU A 564 -26.75 18.99 3.83
CA LEU A 564 -26.69 17.55 4.12
C LEU A 564 -26.06 16.76 2.96
N PRO A 565 -25.22 15.76 3.24
CA PRO A 565 -24.72 14.87 2.20
C PRO A 565 -25.81 13.93 1.65
N LEU A 566 -25.91 13.84 0.31
CA LEU A 566 -26.84 12.94 -0.39
C LEU A 566 -26.50 11.46 -0.17
N ARG A 567 -25.22 11.13 -0.07
CA ARG A 567 -24.72 9.81 0.30
C ARG A 567 -24.13 9.91 1.68
N VAL A 568 -24.62 9.09 2.58
CA VAL A 568 -24.16 9.12 3.95
C VAL A 568 -23.27 7.90 4.21
N PRO A 569 -22.06 8.08 4.75
CA PRO A 569 -21.26 6.96 5.19
C PRO A 569 -22.05 6.08 6.17
N LYS A 570 -21.98 4.76 5.99
CA LYS A 570 -22.49 3.84 7.00
C LYS A 570 -21.67 4.02 8.27
N LYS A 571 -22.29 3.81 9.44
CA LYS A 571 -21.55 3.77 10.71
C LYS A 571 -20.40 2.77 10.55
N PRO A 572 -19.13 3.19 10.74
CA PRO A 572 -18.00 2.30 10.56
C PRO A 572 -18.11 1.16 11.58
N THR A 573 -18.09 -0.09 11.10
CA THR A 573 -18.13 -1.28 11.96
C THR A 573 -16.75 -1.89 12.16
N CYS A 574 -15.86 -1.80 11.15
CA CYS A 574 -14.41 -2.05 11.22
C CYS A 574 -13.77 -1.78 9.84
N TRP A 575 -12.45 -1.53 9.78
CA TRP A 575 -11.68 -1.35 8.53
C TRP A 575 -10.92 -2.62 8.09
N GLY A 576 -11.05 -3.72 8.85
CA GLY A 576 -10.31 -4.96 8.65
C GLY A 576 -8.97 -4.95 9.40
N LYS A 577 -8.24 -6.08 9.38
CA LYS A 577 -6.95 -6.21 10.06
C LYS A 577 -5.78 -6.14 9.08
N ASP A 578 -4.65 -5.56 9.49
CA ASP A 578 -3.38 -5.65 8.79
C ASP A 578 -2.75 -7.05 8.97
N TYR A 579 -1.62 -7.30 8.31
CA TYR A 579 -0.93 -8.60 8.38
C TYR A 579 -0.38 -8.91 9.79
N ALA A 580 -0.17 -7.88 10.62
CA ALA A 580 0.24 -8.01 12.02
C ALA A 580 -0.97 -8.20 12.96
N GLY A 581 -2.19 -8.29 12.42
CA GLY A 581 -3.43 -8.48 13.17
C GLY A 581 -4.00 -7.22 13.82
N ARG A 582 -3.42 -6.04 13.57
CA ARG A 582 -3.90 -4.74 14.07
C ARG A 582 -5.08 -4.26 13.23
N ASP A 583 -6.07 -3.61 13.85
CA ASP A 583 -7.17 -3.01 13.08
C ASP A 583 -6.62 -1.86 12.24
N VAL A 584 -6.89 -1.89 10.93
CA VAL A 584 -6.52 -0.83 9.99
C VAL A 584 -7.14 0.51 10.40
N GLY A 585 -8.27 0.48 11.11
CA GLY A 585 -8.93 1.66 11.67
C GLY A 585 -8.13 2.35 12.78
N GLU A 586 -7.23 1.65 13.46
CA GLU A 586 -6.39 2.22 14.52
C GLU A 586 -5.08 2.82 13.99
N LEU A 587 -4.80 2.66 12.69
CA LEU A 587 -3.65 3.32 12.06
C LEU A 587 -3.80 4.83 12.11
N SER A 588 -2.67 5.51 12.31
CA SER A 588 -2.63 6.96 12.12
C SER A 588 -2.94 7.33 10.67
N LEU A 589 -3.37 8.57 10.44
CA LEU A 589 -3.69 9.04 9.09
C LEU A 589 -2.50 8.92 8.13
N ASP A 590 -1.29 9.19 8.60
CA ASP A 590 -0.08 9.11 7.79
C ASP A 590 0.30 7.66 7.51
N GLN A 591 0.19 6.77 8.50
CA GLN A 591 0.38 5.32 8.28
C GLN A 591 -0.66 4.76 7.30
N PHE A 592 -1.91 5.23 7.35
CA PHE A 592 -2.96 4.84 6.42
C PHE A 592 -2.71 5.40 5.01
N ARG A 593 -2.28 6.67 4.88
CA ARG A 593 -1.90 7.28 3.60
C ARG A 593 -0.74 6.55 2.95
N ALA A 594 0.34 6.31 3.70
CA ALA A 594 1.49 5.54 3.22
C ALA A 594 1.05 4.13 2.78
N ARG A 595 0.18 3.46 3.54
CA ARG A 595 -0.39 2.16 3.16
C ARG A 595 -1.24 2.26 1.88
N PHE A 596 -2.04 3.31 1.74
CA PHE A 596 -2.87 3.52 0.55
C PHE A 596 -2.03 3.78 -0.69
N GLU A 597 -1.00 4.63 -0.58
CA GLU A 597 -0.05 4.94 -1.65
C GLU A 597 0.73 3.72 -2.09
N LYS A 598 1.26 2.94 -1.14
CA LYS A 598 1.93 1.66 -1.44
C LYS A 598 1.00 0.73 -2.22
N ARG A 599 -0.28 0.65 -1.85
CA ARG A 599 -1.29 -0.18 -2.52
C ARG A 599 -1.65 0.36 -3.91
N ALA A 600 -1.78 1.68 -4.06
CA ALA A 600 -2.02 2.32 -5.34
C ALA A 600 -0.82 2.13 -6.29
N ARG A 601 0.41 2.30 -5.77
CA ARG A 601 1.66 2.07 -6.50
C ARG A 601 1.77 0.62 -6.96
N LEU A 602 1.50 -0.34 -6.07
CA LEU A 602 1.45 -1.76 -6.44
C LEU A 602 0.42 -2.03 -7.54
N THR A 603 -0.75 -1.40 -7.48
CA THR A 603 -1.81 -1.52 -8.50
C THR A 603 -1.36 -0.96 -9.86
N CYS A 604 -0.71 0.20 -9.87
CA CYS A 604 -0.13 0.78 -11.09
C CYS A 604 0.98 -0.10 -11.67
N LEU A 605 1.86 -0.62 -10.83
CA LEU A 605 2.93 -1.53 -11.25
C LEU A 605 2.35 -2.83 -11.84
N LEU A 606 1.26 -3.37 -11.27
CA LEU A 606 0.53 -4.52 -11.81
C LEU A 606 -0.12 -4.23 -13.17
N ALA A 607 -0.66 -3.03 -13.37
CA ALA A 607 -1.29 -2.61 -14.62
C ALA A 607 -0.28 -2.32 -15.75
N ALA A 608 0.96 -1.97 -15.42
CA ALA A 608 2.02 -1.63 -16.38
C ALA A 608 2.66 -2.85 -17.11
N ARG A 609 2.06 -4.04 -17.03
CA ARG A 609 2.60 -5.26 -17.65
C ARG A 609 2.52 -5.17 -19.19
N GLY A 610 3.67 -5.12 -19.85
CA GLY A 610 3.78 -5.31 -21.29
C GLY A 610 3.40 -6.73 -21.68
N THR A 611 2.74 -6.91 -22.82
CA THR A 611 2.28 -8.22 -23.34
C THR A 611 3.40 -9.08 -23.94
N SER A 612 4.66 -8.61 -23.94
CA SER A 612 5.82 -9.29 -24.52
C SER A 612 7.02 -9.33 -23.55
N ALA A 613 7.87 -10.35 -23.68
CA ALA A 613 9.08 -10.50 -22.89
C ALA A 613 10.15 -9.45 -23.29
N PRO A 614 10.92 -8.89 -22.34
CA PRO A 614 11.94 -7.87 -22.63
C PRO A 614 13.02 -8.43 -23.59
N GLN A 615 13.34 -7.67 -24.64
CA GLN A 615 14.23 -8.13 -25.73
C GLN A 615 15.63 -7.48 -25.66
N SER A 616 15.84 -6.53 -24.75
CA SER A 616 17.10 -5.79 -24.62
C SER A 616 17.55 -5.66 -23.16
N GLU A 617 18.86 -5.51 -22.93
CA GLU A 617 19.47 -5.35 -21.61
C GLU A 617 18.93 -4.14 -20.80
N PRO A 618 18.63 -2.97 -21.41
CA PRO A 618 17.98 -1.85 -20.72
C PRO A 618 16.53 -2.15 -20.30
N GLU A 619 15.78 -2.89 -21.12
CA GLU A 619 14.42 -3.32 -20.78
C GLU A 619 14.43 -4.33 -19.63
N LEU A 620 15.42 -5.23 -19.62
CA LEU A 620 15.64 -6.17 -18.53
C LEU A 620 15.94 -5.46 -17.20
N ILE A 621 16.80 -4.43 -17.21
CA ILE A 621 17.10 -3.63 -16.01
C ILE A 621 15.87 -2.87 -15.50
N LYS A 622 15.09 -2.27 -16.40
CA LYS A 622 13.85 -1.55 -16.05
C LYS A 622 12.79 -2.48 -15.46
N GLU A 623 12.68 -3.69 -16.00
CA GLU A 623 11.75 -4.72 -15.54
C GLU A 623 12.17 -5.30 -14.18
N LYS A 624 13.47 -5.58 -13.96
CA LYS A 624 14.01 -5.96 -12.64
C LYS A 624 13.71 -4.91 -11.58
N ARG A 625 13.87 -3.62 -11.89
CA ARG A 625 13.57 -2.52 -10.95
C ARG A 625 12.08 -2.44 -10.62
N ARG A 626 11.20 -2.58 -11.62
CA ARG A 626 9.74 -2.61 -11.43
C ARG A 626 9.31 -3.72 -10.48
N ARG A 627 9.92 -4.89 -10.61
CA ARG A 627 9.57 -6.11 -9.85
C ARG A 627 10.13 -6.11 -8.44
N LEU A 628 11.35 -5.62 -8.26
CA LEU A 628 11.91 -5.35 -6.93
C LEU A 628 11.00 -4.40 -6.13
N GLU A 629 10.54 -3.32 -6.78
CA GLU A 629 9.61 -2.36 -6.16
C GLU A 629 8.26 -3.01 -5.83
N MET A 630 7.69 -3.82 -6.73
CA MET A 630 6.45 -4.58 -6.45
C MET A 630 6.59 -5.55 -5.28
N ALA A 631 7.71 -6.27 -5.21
CA ALA A 631 7.96 -7.23 -4.15
C ALA A 631 8.06 -6.52 -2.80
N THR A 632 8.87 -5.46 -2.70
CA THR A 632 8.98 -4.61 -1.50
C THR A 632 7.61 -4.10 -1.06
N LEU A 633 6.80 -3.58 -1.99
CA LEU A 633 5.46 -3.07 -1.68
C LEU A 633 4.51 -4.17 -1.20
N ARG A 634 4.56 -5.37 -1.77
CA ARG A 634 3.74 -6.52 -1.35
C ARG A 634 4.11 -7.01 0.04
N SER A 635 5.40 -7.02 0.37
CA SER A 635 5.90 -7.32 1.71
C SER A 635 5.37 -6.34 2.73
N GLU A 636 5.55 -5.04 2.47
CA GLU A 636 5.16 -3.97 3.39
C GLU A 636 3.63 -3.87 3.57
N LEU A 637 2.85 -4.26 2.57
CA LEU A 637 1.39 -4.18 2.60
C LEU A 637 0.72 -5.41 3.19
N TYR A 638 1.20 -6.61 2.82
CA TYR A 638 0.49 -7.86 3.03
C TYR A 638 1.31 -8.90 3.80
N GLY A 639 2.56 -8.60 4.13
CA GLY A 639 3.48 -9.59 4.67
C GLY A 639 3.87 -10.65 3.64
N GLU A 640 3.77 -10.35 2.33
CA GLU A 640 4.29 -11.26 1.31
C GLU A 640 5.82 -11.36 1.46
N LEU A 641 6.31 -12.59 1.56
CA LEU A 641 7.71 -12.88 1.78
C LEU A 641 8.52 -12.56 0.51
N VAL A 642 9.39 -11.56 0.59
CA VAL A 642 10.34 -11.18 -0.47
C VAL A 642 11.69 -11.78 -0.12
N GLY A 643 11.82 -13.07 -0.33
CA GLY A 643 13.08 -13.75 -0.14
C GLY A 643 13.94 -13.71 -1.39
N SER A 644 14.92 -14.60 -1.43
CA SER A 644 15.97 -14.60 -2.46
C SER A 644 15.43 -14.90 -3.86
N LEU A 645 14.37 -15.70 -3.97
CA LEU A 645 13.81 -16.14 -5.26
C LEU A 645 13.00 -15.05 -5.94
N ALA A 646 12.22 -14.27 -5.19
CA ALA A 646 11.49 -13.11 -5.74
C ALA A 646 12.40 -12.01 -6.29
N ARG A 647 13.68 -11.99 -5.89
CA ARG A 647 14.70 -11.05 -6.40
C ARG A 647 15.53 -11.63 -7.53
N ASP A 648 15.45 -12.93 -7.80
CA ASP A 648 16.16 -13.59 -8.88
C ASP A 648 15.38 -13.46 -10.20
N PRO A 649 15.92 -12.77 -11.21
CA PRO A 649 15.26 -12.60 -12.52
C PRO A 649 14.93 -13.92 -13.21
N ALA A 650 15.61 -15.01 -12.84
CA ALA A 650 15.32 -16.33 -13.37
C ALA A 650 13.94 -16.86 -12.94
N TRP A 651 13.22 -16.21 -12.01
CA TRP A 651 11.90 -16.64 -11.53
C TRP A 651 10.76 -15.69 -11.94
N ASP A 652 11.05 -14.73 -12.80
CA ASP A 652 10.17 -13.64 -13.19
C ASP A 652 8.84 -14.08 -13.87
N ASP A 653 8.87 -15.16 -14.63
CA ASP A 653 7.69 -15.72 -15.29
C ASP A 653 6.83 -16.60 -14.37
N VAL A 654 7.33 -16.93 -13.17
CA VAL A 654 6.67 -17.81 -12.21
C VAL A 654 5.93 -16.98 -11.16
N VAL A 655 4.61 -17.16 -11.07
CA VAL A 655 3.81 -16.56 -10.00
C VAL A 655 3.77 -17.53 -8.80
N PRO A 656 4.34 -17.19 -7.63
CA PRO A 656 4.37 -18.10 -6.48
C PRO A 656 2.96 -18.44 -5.98
N ILE A 657 2.77 -19.67 -5.51
CA ILE A 657 1.50 -20.18 -4.95
C ILE A 657 1.69 -20.39 -3.44
N PRO A 658 1.32 -19.42 -2.58
CA PRO A 658 1.56 -19.50 -1.14
C PRO A 658 0.75 -20.62 -0.47
N LEU A 659 1.27 -21.12 0.66
CA LEU A 659 0.56 -22.03 1.54
C LEU A 659 -0.35 -21.26 2.48
N ASN A 660 -1.65 -21.25 2.14
CA ASN A 660 -2.68 -20.66 2.99
C ASN A 660 -3.32 -21.75 3.86
N GLU A 661 -2.98 -21.75 5.14
CA GLU A 661 -3.64 -22.58 6.14
C GLU A 661 -4.87 -21.84 6.71
N PRO A 662 -5.97 -22.55 7.03
CA PRO A 662 -7.15 -21.93 7.60
C PRO A 662 -6.87 -21.41 9.03
N VAL A 663 -7.58 -20.36 9.45
CA VAL A 663 -7.37 -19.66 10.74
C VAL A 663 -7.51 -20.59 11.97
N ASN A 664 -8.18 -21.72 11.82
CA ASN A 664 -8.37 -22.76 12.84
C ASN A 664 -7.52 -24.01 12.62
N ALA A 665 -6.43 -23.92 11.84
CA ALA A 665 -5.51 -25.03 11.64
C ALA A 665 -4.95 -25.51 12.98
N LEU A 666 -5.14 -26.80 13.28
CA LEU A 666 -4.78 -27.40 14.57
C LEU A 666 -3.26 -27.48 14.80
N ALA A 667 -2.47 -27.48 13.73
CA ALA A 667 -1.03 -27.63 13.77
C ALA A 667 -0.36 -26.74 12.69
N ALA A 668 -0.76 -25.47 12.65
CA ALA A 668 -0.13 -24.50 11.76
C ALA A 668 1.35 -24.36 12.10
N ILE A 669 2.22 -24.55 11.11
CA ILE A 669 3.67 -24.44 11.30
C ILE A 669 4.08 -23.02 10.95
N ALA A 670 4.72 -22.34 11.89
CA ALA A 670 5.38 -21.06 11.64
C ALA A 670 6.67 -21.30 10.85
N TYR A 671 6.55 -21.51 9.54
CA TYR A 671 7.69 -21.74 8.66
C TYR A 671 8.62 -20.52 8.65
N PRO A 672 9.94 -20.71 8.61
CA PRO A 672 10.87 -19.63 8.28
C PRO A 672 10.55 -19.04 6.91
N ASP A 673 10.71 -17.72 6.82
CA ASP A 673 10.44 -16.88 5.66
C ASP A 673 11.01 -17.43 4.33
N ASP A 674 12.27 -17.82 4.32
CA ASP A 674 12.97 -18.38 3.14
C ASP A 674 12.37 -19.73 2.71
N TYR A 675 12.02 -20.58 3.67
CA TYR A 675 11.38 -21.87 3.38
C TYR A 675 9.96 -21.68 2.83
N ALA A 676 9.17 -20.79 3.43
CA ALA A 676 7.82 -20.48 2.96
C ALA A 676 7.84 -19.89 1.54
N GLU A 677 8.81 -19.02 1.22
CA GLU A 677 9.01 -18.51 -0.13
C GLU A 677 9.36 -19.65 -1.11
N ALA A 678 10.40 -20.44 -0.82
CA ALA A 678 10.85 -21.51 -1.71
C ALA A 678 9.75 -22.53 -2.00
N ILE A 679 8.94 -22.88 -0.99
CA ILE A 679 7.78 -23.76 -1.17
C ILE A 679 6.70 -23.11 -2.04
N SER A 680 6.48 -21.80 -1.94
CA SER A 680 5.51 -21.10 -2.78
C SER A 680 5.90 -21.15 -4.27
N TYR A 681 7.18 -21.00 -4.59
CA TYR A 681 7.70 -21.16 -5.95
C TYR A 681 7.67 -22.60 -6.41
N LEU A 682 8.03 -23.55 -5.54
CA LEU A 682 7.94 -24.99 -5.83
C LEU A 682 6.53 -25.37 -6.27
N ARG A 683 5.52 -24.94 -5.50
CA ARG A 683 4.11 -25.20 -5.82
C ARG A 683 3.71 -24.63 -7.17
N ALA A 684 4.23 -23.47 -7.54
CA ALA A 684 3.96 -22.84 -8.83
C ALA A 684 4.54 -23.65 -10.00
N VAL A 685 5.83 -24.01 -9.94
CA VAL A 685 6.48 -24.77 -11.03
C VAL A 685 5.98 -26.21 -11.13
N MET A 686 5.59 -26.80 -10.00
CA MET A 686 4.92 -28.10 -10.00
C MET A 686 3.53 -28.03 -10.67
N ALA A 687 2.77 -26.95 -10.41
CA ALA A 687 1.45 -26.77 -11.03
C ALA A 687 1.55 -26.58 -12.55
N SER A 688 2.59 -25.90 -13.03
CA SER A 688 2.86 -25.75 -14.48
C SER A 688 3.60 -26.96 -15.09
N LYS A 689 4.00 -27.95 -14.28
CA LYS A 689 4.85 -29.09 -14.69
C LYS A 689 6.12 -28.64 -15.41
N GLU A 690 6.74 -27.58 -14.93
CA GLU A 690 7.99 -27.11 -15.49
C GLU A 690 9.13 -28.08 -15.12
N TYR A 691 10.02 -28.38 -16.07
CA TYR A 691 11.23 -29.16 -15.81
C TYR A 691 12.43 -28.41 -16.38
N SER A 692 13.10 -27.61 -15.56
CA SER A 692 14.17 -26.71 -16.00
C SER A 692 15.36 -26.73 -15.03
N PRO A 693 16.56 -26.25 -15.46
CA PRO A 693 17.72 -26.16 -14.57
C PRO A 693 17.48 -25.29 -13.33
N ARG A 694 16.61 -24.27 -13.41
CA ARG A 694 16.25 -23.47 -12.23
C ARG A 694 15.39 -24.26 -11.24
N CYS A 695 14.48 -25.10 -11.71
CA CYS A 695 13.72 -26.00 -10.85
C CYS A 695 14.65 -26.98 -10.12
N LEU A 696 15.70 -27.48 -10.78
CA LEU A 696 16.71 -28.33 -10.14
C LEU A 696 17.38 -27.62 -8.96
N LYS A 697 17.86 -26.38 -9.17
CA LYS A 697 18.45 -25.56 -8.10
C LYS A 697 17.46 -25.25 -6.97
N LEU A 698 16.20 -24.99 -7.30
CA LEU A 698 15.16 -24.79 -6.28
C LEU A 698 14.96 -26.03 -5.42
N THR A 699 14.89 -27.22 -6.03
CA THR A 699 14.75 -28.46 -5.26
C THR A 699 15.95 -28.71 -4.34
N GLU A 700 17.16 -28.40 -4.78
CA GLU A 700 18.38 -28.47 -3.96
C GLU A 700 18.30 -27.53 -2.75
N HIS A 701 17.92 -26.26 -2.96
CA HIS A 701 17.73 -25.29 -1.89
C HIS A 701 16.72 -25.78 -0.84
N ILE A 702 15.56 -26.27 -1.30
CA ILE A 702 14.52 -26.78 -0.39
C ILE A 702 14.97 -28.03 0.36
N ILE A 703 15.70 -28.93 -0.30
CA ILE A 703 16.25 -30.15 0.34
C ILE A 703 17.25 -29.78 1.42
N SER A 704 18.09 -28.76 1.23
CA SER A 704 19.03 -28.31 2.26
C SER A 704 18.35 -27.79 3.53
N MET A 705 17.14 -27.24 3.39
CA MET A 705 16.32 -26.78 4.52
C MET A 705 15.49 -27.90 5.15
N ASN A 706 14.89 -28.77 4.33
CA ASN A 706 14.06 -29.88 4.78
C ASN A 706 14.23 -31.12 3.88
N PRO A 707 15.22 -31.98 4.16
CA PRO A 707 15.47 -33.17 3.36
C PRO A 707 14.36 -34.22 3.51
N ALA A 708 13.44 -34.09 4.48
CA ALA A 708 12.33 -35.03 4.66
C ALA A 708 11.12 -34.74 3.74
N HIS A 709 11.14 -33.64 2.98
CA HIS A 709 10.02 -33.25 2.10
C HIS A 709 9.93 -34.16 0.86
N TYR A 710 9.19 -35.26 0.97
CA TYR A 710 9.10 -36.30 -0.07
C TYR A 710 8.68 -35.80 -1.46
N THR A 711 7.75 -34.84 -1.55
CA THR A 711 7.30 -34.28 -2.83
C THR A 711 8.42 -33.62 -3.64
N VAL A 712 9.35 -32.95 -2.97
CA VAL A 712 10.47 -32.25 -3.61
C VAL A 712 11.40 -33.25 -4.29
N TRP A 713 11.67 -34.38 -3.64
CA TRP A 713 12.52 -35.45 -4.19
C TRP A 713 11.91 -36.10 -5.43
N LEU A 714 10.62 -36.41 -5.42
CA LEU A 714 9.93 -36.96 -6.60
C LEU A 714 9.95 -35.98 -7.77
N TYR A 715 9.77 -34.69 -7.49
CA TYR A 715 9.84 -33.65 -8.50
C TYR A 715 11.27 -33.47 -9.02
N ARG A 716 12.29 -33.49 -8.15
CA ARG A 716 13.71 -33.47 -8.53
C ARG A 716 14.07 -34.61 -9.48
N PHE A 717 13.68 -35.84 -9.14
CA PHE A 717 13.88 -36.99 -10.03
C PHE A 717 13.20 -36.82 -11.39
N SER A 718 11.98 -36.27 -11.40
CA SER A 718 11.27 -35.95 -12.65
C SER A 718 12.03 -34.92 -13.51
N ILE A 719 12.62 -33.89 -12.87
CA ILE A 719 13.45 -32.88 -13.55
C ILE A 719 14.70 -33.53 -14.16
N ILE A 720 15.42 -34.35 -13.40
CA ILE A 720 16.62 -35.07 -13.86
C ILE A 720 16.32 -35.91 -15.10
N LYS A 721 15.21 -36.66 -15.06
CA LYS A 721 14.76 -37.49 -16.19
C LYS A 721 14.35 -36.65 -17.40
N ALA A 722 13.63 -35.55 -17.19
CA ALA A 722 13.17 -34.68 -18.27
C ALA A 722 14.32 -33.93 -18.96
N LEU A 723 15.33 -33.52 -18.20
CA LEU A 723 16.51 -32.82 -18.72
C LEU A 723 17.61 -33.75 -19.25
N GLY A 724 17.53 -35.05 -18.97
CA GLY A 724 18.55 -36.02 -19.40
C GLY A 724 19.90 -35.80 -18.71
N LEU A 725 19.90 -35.40 -17.44
CA LEU A 725 21.13 -35.16 -16.69
C LEU A 725 21.87 -36.47 -16.40
N ALA A 726 23.19 -36.40 -16.33
CA ALA A 726 24.04 -37.54 -16.00
C ALA A 726 23.77 -37.99 -14.56
N ILE A 727 23.29 -39.22 -14.41
CA ILE A 727 22.97 -39.79 -13.09
C ILE A 727 24.20 -39.88 -12.16
N PRO A 728 25.43 -40.18 -12.66
CA PRO A 728 26.63 -40.14 -11.80
C PRO A 728 26.84 -38.79 -11.10
N ASP A 729 26.58 -37.67 -11.78
CA ASP A 729 26.76 -36.33 -11.20
C ASP A 729 25.75 -36.08 -10.07
N GLU A 730 24.51 -36.53 -10.23
CA GLU A 730 23.48 -36.44 -9.18
C GLU A 730 23.80 -37.36 -8.00
N ILE A 731 24.35 -38.56 -8.25
CA ILE A 731 24.80 -39.47 -7.18
C ILE A 731 25.91 -38.81 -6.35
N GLU A 732 26.85 -38.13 -6.99
CA GLU A 732 27.93 -37.43 -6.29
C GLU A 732 27.41 -36.27 -5.45
N TRP A 733 26.47 -35.48 -5.97
CA TRP A 733 25.76 -34.50 -5.16
C TRP A 733 25.03 -35.16 -3.97
N LEU A 734 24.30 -36.25 -4.21
CA LEU A 734 23.54 -36.96 -3.18
C LEU A 734 24.43 -37.55 -2.09
N ASN A 735 25.68 -37.95 -2.41
CA ASN A 735 26.66 -38.43 -1.43
C ASN A 735 26.88 -37.38 -0.33
N SER A 736 27.06 -36.11 -0.73
CA SER A 736 27.25 -35.00 0.21
C SER A 736 26.01 -34.77 1.10
N VAL A 737 24.81 -34.87 0.52
CA VAL A 737 23.54 -34.68 1.23
C VAL A 737 23.30 -35.80 2.25
N ALA A 738 23.62 -37.05 1.90
CA ALA A 738 23.41 -38.18 2.80
C ALA A 738 24.36 -38.15 4.01
N LEU A 739 25.61 -37.70 3.83
CA LEU A 739 26.56 -37.53 4.94
C LEU A 739 26.12 -36.44 5.92
N GLN A 740 25.46 -35.39 5.43
CA GLN A 740 24.87 -34.35 6.29
C GLN A 740 23.60 -34.84 7.01
N HIS A 741 22.89 -35.81 6.43
CA HIS A 741 21.58 -36.27 6.91
C HIS A 741 21.48 -37.80 6.96
N LEU A 742 22.25 -38.41 7.87
CA LEU A 742 22.43 -39.87 7.95
C LEU A 742 21.12 -40.68 7.99
N LYS A 743 20.06 -40.16 8.64
CA LYS A 743 18.80 -40.88 8.91
C LYS A 743 17.61 -40.23 8.19
N ASN A 744 17.51 -40.46 6.88
CA ASN A 744 16.46 -39.89 6.05
C ASN A 744 16.00 -40.88 4.97
N TYR A 745 14.71 -41.21 4.94
CA TYR A 745 14.15 -42.16 3.96
C TYR A 745 14.20 -41.65 2.52
N GLN A 746 14.00 -40.35 2.31
CA GLN A 746 13.86 -39.76 0.99
C GLN A 746 15.18 -39.77 0.22
N ILE A 747 16.31 -39.54 0.90
CA ILE A 747 17.65 -39.62 0.31
C ILE A 747 17.91 -41.00 -0.29
N TRP A 748 17.69 -42.05 0.51
CA TRP A 748 17.92 -43.43 0.06
C TRP A 748 16.90 -43.87 -0.98
N HIS A 749 15.65 -43.42 -0.88
CA HIS A 749 14.65 -43.65 -1.92
C HIS A 749 15.02 -42.98 -3.25
N HIS A 750 15.50 -41.73 -3.22
CA HIS A 750 15.99 -41.04 -4.42
C HIS A 750 17.19 -41.79 -5.02
N ARG A 751 18.12 -42.27 -4.18
CA ARG A 751 19.23 -43.11 -4.64
C ARG A 751 18.75 -44.39 -5.34
N HIS A 752 17.74 -45.08 -4.81
CA HIS A 752 17.11 -46.21 -5.50
C HIS A 752 16.60 -45.84 -6.89
N LEU A 753 15.86 -44.73 -7.01
CA LEU A 753 15.31 -44.27 -8.29
C LEU A 753 16.41 -43.97 -9.31
N LEU A 754 17.51 -43.36 -8.86
CA LEU A 754 18.67 -43.06 -9.70
C LEU A 754 19.31 -44.36 -10.21
N ILE A 755 19.61 -45.32 -9.33
CA ILE A 755 20.20 -46.60 -9.72
C ILE A 755 19.26 -47.40 -10.63
N ASP A 756 17.96 -47.47 -10.31
CA ASP A 756 16.98 -48.18 -11.13
C ASP A 756 16.86 -47.58 -12.53
N SER A 757 17.04 -46.26 -12.65
CA SER A 757 17.09 -45.61 -13.96
C SER A 757 18.44 -45.74 -14.67
N TYR A 758 19.55 -45.82 -13.94
CA TYR A 758 20.90 -45.80 -14.53
C TYR A 758 21.39 -47.17 -14.93
N TYR A 759 21.18 -48.18 -14.08
CA TYR A 759 21.68 -49.54 -14.30
C TYR A 759 21.28 -50.12 -15.67
N PRO A 760 20.01 -50.01 -16.14
CA PRO A 760 19.64 -50.51 -17.46
C PRO A 760 20.39 -49.86 -18.63
N GLN A 761 20.95 -48.66 -18.44
CA GLN A 761 21.71 -47.94 -19.48
C GLN A 761 23.15 -48.44 -19.60
N ILE A 762 23.69 -49.04 -18.53
CA ILE A 762 25.07 -49.52 -18.47
C ILE A 762 25.18 -51.04 -18.36
N ALA A 763 24.05 -51.76 -18.27
CA ALA A 763 24.02 -53.20 -17.97
C ALA A 763 24.85 -54.07 -18.93
N ASP A 764 24.98 -53.64 -20.18
CA ASP A 764 25.77 -54.35 -21.21
C ASP A 764 27.28 -54.05 -21.12
N ASP A 765 27.69 -52.99 -20.40
CA ASP A 765 29.08 -52.59 -20.19
C ASP A 765 29.57 -53.02 -18.79
N LYS A 766 30.26 -54.16 -18.76
CA LYS A 766 30.79 -54.77 -17.53
C LYS A 766 31.74 -53.84 -16.76
N ASP A 767 32.52 -53.00 -17.46
CA ASP A 767 33.47 -52.11 -16.81
C ASP A 767 32.75 -50.94 -16.13
N GLN A 768 31.68 -50.42 -16.75
CA GLN A 768 30.83 -49.40 -16.11
C GLN A 768 30.06 -49.96 -14.91
N VAL A 769 29.52 -51.18 -15.01
CA VAL A 769 28.84 -51.84 -13.88
C VAL A 769 29.81 -52.08 -12.72
N ALA A 770 31.03 -52.55 -13.01
CA ALA A 770 32.05 -52.77 -11.98
C ALA A 770 32.46 -51.45 -11.29
N ARG A 771 32.63 -50.36 -12.06
CA ARG A 771 32.91 -49.03 -11.50
C ARG A 771 31.78 -48.52 -10.60
N LEU A 772 30.53 -48.68 -11.02
CA LEU A 772 29.37 -48.33 -10.21
C LEU A 772 29.34 -49.14 -8.90
N ALA A 773 29.54 -50.46 -8.99
CA ALA A 773 29.55 -51.34 -7.83
C ALA A 773 30.63 -50.93 -6.81
N ALA A 774 31.84 -50.63 -7.28
CA ALA A 774 32.94 -50.16 -6.43
C ALA A 774 32.59 -48.82 -5.76
N SER A 775 32.15 -47.83 -6.55
CA SER A 775 31.77 -46.51 -6.04
C SER A 775 30.66 -46.57 -4.98
N GLU A 776 29.62 -47.38 -5.21
CA GLU A 776 28.52 -47.52 -4.26
C GLU A 776 28.97 -48.22 -2.97
N ARG A 777 29.82 -49.23 -3.07
CA ARG A 777 30.37 -49.93 -1.92
C ARG A 777 31.28 -49.05 -1.08
N ASP A 778 32.11 -48.23 -1.71
CA ASP A 778 32.98 -47.26 -1.02
C ASP A 778 32.14 -46.23 -0.26
N PHE A 779 31.06 -45.74 -0.88
CA PHE A 779 30.15 -44.83 -0.24
C PHE A 779 29.37 -45.46 0.93
N ILE A 780 28.87 -46.69 0.76
CA ILE A 780 28.21 -47.44 1.84
C ILE A 780 29.17 -47.67 3.01
N THR A 781 30.42 -48.00 2.72
CA THR A 781 31.47 -48.16 3.75
C THR A 781 31.65 -46.87 4.52
N THR A 782 31.71 -45.73 3.82
CA THR A 782 31.79 -44.40 4.43
C THR A 782 30.58 -44.13 5.34
N MET A 783 29.37 -44.39 4.87
CA MET A 783 28.14 -44.19 5.66
C MET A 783 28.06 -45.10 6.90
N LEU A 784 28.52 -46.35 6.79
CA LEU A 784 28.54 -47.30 7.91
C LEU A 784 29.66 -47.01 8.91
N ALA A 785 30.73 -46.32 8.49
CA ALA A 785 31.75 -45.84 9.43
C ALA A 785 31.17 -44.78 10.39
N GLU A 786 30.22 -43.97 9.93
CA GLU A 786 29.50 -42.98 10.75
C GLU A 786 28.41 -43.63 11.65
N ASP A 787 27.61 -44.55 11.10
CA ASP A 787 26.62 -45.32 11.85
C ASP A 787 26.52 -46.77 11.34
N THR A 788 27.22 -47.68 12.02
CA THR A 788 27.33 -49.11 11.67
C THR A 788 25.99 -49.84 11.69
N LYS A 789 24.94 -49.24 12.27
CA LYS A 789 23.60 -49.81 12.43
C LYS A 789 22.53 -49.02 11.67
N ASN A 790 22.93 -48.13 10.75
CA ASN A 790 22.01 -47.35 9.94
C ASN A 790 21.13 -48.25 9.07
N TYR A 791 19.84 -48.34 9.44
CA TYR A 791 18.87 -49.21 8.77
C TYR A 791 18.71 -48.90 7.27
N HIS A 792 18.75 -47.62 6.90
CA HIS A 792 18.57 -47.22 5.50
C HIS A 792 19.72 -47.68 4.62
N VAL A 793 20.96 -47.53 5.12
CA VAL A 793 22.16 -47.98 4.42
C VAL A 793 22.14 -49.49 4.21
N TRP A 794 21.80 -50.25 5.25
CA TRP A 794 21.71 -51.71 5.15
C TRP A 794 20.60 -52.17 4.18
N SER A 795 19.43 -51.55 4.24
CA SER A 795 18.34 -51.83 3.28
C SER A 795 18.76 -51.54 1.84
N TYR A 796 19.43 -50.41 1.61
CA TYR A 796 19.94 -50.03 0.29
C TYR A 796 21.05 -50.97 -0.19
N ARG A 797 21.96 -51.39 0.71
CA ARG A 797 23.00 -52.38 0.40
C ARG A 797 22.40 -53.70 -0.06
N GLN A 798 21.36 -54.20 0.60
CA GLN A 798 20.64 -55.41 0.15
C GLN A 798 19.97 -55.23 -1.21
N PHE A 799 19.46 -54.04 -1.51
CA PHE A 799 18.93 -53.72 -2.83
C PHE A 799 20.03 -53.74 -3.90
N LEU A 800 21.21 -53.17 -3.63
CA LEU A 800 22.32 -53.18 -4.58
C LEU A 800 22.78 -54.60 -4.89
N VAL A 801 22.87 -55.47 -3.87
CA VAL A 801 23.17 -56.89 -4.09
C VAL A 801 22.18 -57.52 -5.08
N ARG A 802 20.88 -57.29 -4.89
CA ARG A 802 19.84 -57.78 -5.82
C ARG A 802 19.97 -57.16 -7.21
N ARG A 803 20.22 -55.85 -7.28
CA ARG A 803 20.26 -55.11 -8.54
C ARG A 803 21.47 -55.47 -9.39
N LEU A 804 22.63 -55.64 -8.77
CA LEU A 804 23.91 -55.96 -9.40
C LEU A 804 24.19 -57.48 -9.45
N GLN A 805 23.31 -58.31 -8.90
CA GLN A 805 23.50 -59.76 -8.75
C GLN A 805 24.80 -60.13 -7.99
N ALA A 806 25.18 -59.31 -7.01
CA ALA A 806 26.44 -59.42 -6.27
C ALA A 806 26.40 -60.44 -5.10
N TRP A 807 25.58 -61.49 -5.20
CA TRP A 807 25.35 -62.46 -4.11
C TRP A 807 26.61 -63.17 -3.65
N ARG A 808 27.52 -63.47 -4.60
CA ARG A 808 28.78 -64.18 -4.36
C ARG A 808 30.01 -63.30 -4.60
N ASP A 809 29.85 -61.99 -4.53
CA ASP A 809 30.99 -61.07 -4.59
C ASP A 809 31.89 -61.28 -3.35
N PRO A 810 33.16 -61.71 -3.51
CA PRO A 810 34.07 -61.90 -2.39
C PRO A 810 34.36 -60.61 -1.62
N GLU A 811 34.22 -59.45 -2.25
CA GLU A 811 34.42 -58.15 -1.59
C GLU A 811 33.27 -57.83 -0.64
N GLU A 812 32.03 -58.12 -1.06
CA GLU A 812 30.84 -57.93 -0.23
C GLU A 812 30.84 -58.86 1.00
N ARG A 813 31.24 -60.12 0.78
CA ARG A 813 31.40 -61.11 1.86
C ARG A 813 32.48 -60.67 2.88
N ARG A 814 33.65 -60.25 2.40
CA ARG A 814 34.74 -59.76 3.28
C ARG A 814 34.34 -58.50 4.04
N ALA A 815 33.62 -57.59 3.41
CA ALA A 815 33.18 -56.36 4.05
C ALA A 815 32.19 -56.61 5.20
N VAL A 816 31.23 -57.54 5.05
CA VAL A 816 30.32 -57.89 6.15
C VAL A 816 31.02 -58.67 7.26
N GLU A 817 31.98 -59.53 6.92
CA GLU A 817 32.82 -60.24 7.91
C GLU A 817 33.66 -59.27 8.72
N GLY A 818 34.33 -58.31 8.09
CA GLY A 818 35.08 -57.26 8.78
C GLY A 818 34.23 -56.48 9.80
N LEU A 819 32.99 -56.13 9.43
CA LEU A 819 32.07 -55.46 10.36
C LEU A 819 31.63 -56.33 11.54
N ILE A 820 31.56 -57.66 11.36
CA ILE A 820 31.29 -58.62 12.45
C ILE A 820 32.55 -58.84 13.29
N ASP A 821 33.74 -58.79 12.70
CA ASP A 821 35.01 -58.92 13.40
C ASP A 821 35.26 -57.70 14.30
N ASP A 822 34.96 -56.50 13.80
CA ASP A 822 35.07 -55.24 14.55
C ASP A 822 34.02 -55.15 15.67
N ASP A 823 32.77 -55.51 15.39
CA ASP A 823 31.69 -55.62 16.40
C ASP A 823 30.84 -56.88 16.18
N VAL A 824 31.18 -57.94 16.91
CA VAL A 824 30.43 -59.21 16.86
C VAL A 824 28.96 -59.06 17.29
N ARG A 825 28.60 -57.96 17.99
CA ARG A 825 27.21 -57.65 18.40
C ARG A 825 26.45 -56.85 17.35
N ASN A 826 27.05 -56.53 16.20
CA ASN A 826 26.39 -55.82 15.12
C ASN A 826 25.35 -56.71 14.42
N ASN A 827 24.13 -56.71 14.95
CA ASN A 827 23.02 -57.50 14.42
C ASN A 827 22.69 -57.18 12.95
N SER A 828 22.94 -55.95 12.50
CA SER A 828 22.67 -55.58 11.10
C SER A 828 23.63 -56.29 10.15
N ALA A 829 24.92 -56.40 10.51
CA ALA A 829 25.89 -57.17 9.75
C ALA A 829 25.56 -58.67 9.73
N TRP A 830 25.14 -59.24 10.87
CA TRP A 830 24.64 -60.63 10.94
C TRP A 830 23.42 -60.85 10.05
N SER A 831 22.46 -59.92 10.07
CA SER A 831 21.26 -59.98 9.24
C SER A 831 21.62 -59.87 7.76
N HIS A 832 22.59 -59.03 7.39
CA HIS A 832 23.05 -58.89 6.01
C HIS A 832 23.80 -60.14 5.52
N ARG A 833 24.65 -60.73 6.37
CA ARG A 833 25.29 -62.02 6.08
C ARG A 833 24.24 -63.11 5.83
N PHE A 834 23.18 -63.15 6.65
CA PHE A 834 22.10 -64.13 6.48
C PHE A 834 21.40 -63.94 5.14
N PHE A 835 21.10 -62.68 4.79
CA PHE A 835 20.52 -62.31 3.51
C PHE A 835 21.41 -62.71 2.32
N LEU A 836 22.72 -62.45 2.37
CA LEU A 836 23.65 -62.80 1.29
C LEU A 836 23.65 -64.30 0.99
N VAL A 837 23.62 -65.13 2.04
CA VAL A 837 23.74 -66.59 1.93
C VAL A 837 22.39 -67.24 1.60
N PHE A 838 21.34 -66.84 2.32
CA PHE A 838 20.04 -67.52 2.28
C PHE A 838 19.00 -66.79 1.42
N THR A 839 19.44 -65.92 0.51
CA THR A 839 18.60 -65.32 -0.53
C THR A 839 19.26 -65.32 -1.93
N ASP A 840 20.41 -65.99 -2.09
CA ASP A 840 21.04 -66.20 -3.41
C ASP A 840 20.11 -67.03 -4.33
N PRO A 841 19.59 -66.45 -5.45
CA PRO A 841 18.65 -67.13 -6.33
C PRO A 841 19.17 -68.43 -6.96
N GLU A 842 20.48 -68.64 -7.00
CA GLU A 842 21.08 -69.86 -7.53
C GLU A 842 21.14 -71.02 -6.50
N GLN A 843 21.01 -70.71 -5.21
CA GLN A 843 21.15 -71.67 -4.10
C GLN A 843 19.95 -71.69 -3.16
N THR A 844 18.91 -70.92 -3.43
CA THR A 844 17.75 -70.77 -2.55
C THR A 844 16.46 -70.76 -3.35
N THR A 845 15.37 -71.18 -2.71
CA THR A 845 14.05 -71.14 -3.32
C THR A 845 13.49 -69.72 -3.25
N ALA A 846 13.11 -69.16 -4.40
CA ALA A 846 12.54 -67.82 -4.48
C ALA A 846 11.30 -67.69 -3.58
N GLY A 847 11.30 -66.67 -2.71
CA GLY A 847 10.20 -66.41 -1.78
C GLY A 847 10.19 -67.29 -0.52
N SER A 848 11.19 -68.17 -0.34
CA SER A 848 11.31 -68.96 0.89
C SER A 848 11.46 -68.04 2.11
N HIS A 849 10.62 -68.25 3.11
CA HIS A 849 10.61 -67.45 4.33
C HIS A 849 11.89 -67.69 5.15
N ALA A 850 12.31 -66.69 5.93
CA ALA A 850 13.51 -66.81 6.77
C ALA A 850 13.36 -67.84 7.91
N THR A 851 12.13 -68.24 8.22
CA THR A 851 11.78 -69.15 9.33
C THR A 851 11.30 -70.52 8.88
N GLU A 852 11.54 -70.90 7.62
CA GLU A 852 11.21 -72.23 7.10
C GLU A 852 12.44 -72.90 6.49
N ALA A 853 12.38 -74.22 6.37
CA ALA A 853 13.44 -74.98 5.71
C ALA A 853 13.39 -74.77 4.20
N ASP A 854 14.57 -74.69 3.58
CA ASP A 854 14.73 -74.52 2.15
C ASP A 854 15.63 -75.62 1.60
N PRO A 855 15.04 -76.68 1.00
CA PRO A 855 15.79 -77.81 0.47
C PRO A 855 16.78 -77.45 -0.65
N ALA A 856 16.67 -76.26 -1.26
CA ALA A 856 17.58 -75.80 -2.31
C ALA A 856 18.96 -75.40 -1.74
N VAL A 857 19.05 -75.08 -0.45
CA VAL A 857 20.29 -74.64 0.19
C VAL A 857 21.29 -75.81 0.26
N PRO A 858 22.50 -75.67 -0.31
CA PRO A 858 23.50 -76.75 -0.29
C PRO A 858 23.92 -77.11 1.14
N PRO A 859 24.00 -78.41 1.49
CA PRO A 859 24.42 -78.83 2.84
C PRO A 859 25.78 -78.28 3.28
N ALA A 860 26.72 -78.14 2.35
CA ALA A 860 28.05 -77.58 2.61
C ALA A 860 28.01 -76.11 3.06
N VAL A 861 27.09 -75.32 2.51
CA VAL A 861 26.88 -73.91 2.92
C VAL A 861 26.32 -73.86 4.35
N VAL A 862 25.40 -74.77 4.68
CA VAL A 862 24.89 -74.89 6.05
C VAL A 862 26.01 -75.26 7.02
N ASP A 863 26.88 -76.21 6.66
CA ASP A 863 28.03 -76.59 7.50
C ASP A 863 29.00 -75.42 7.72
N GLU A 864 29.33 -74.68 6.67
CA GLU A 864 30.19 -73.49 6.74
C GLU A 864 29.60 -72.42 7.67
N GLU A 865 28.32 -72.07 7.50
CA GLU A 865 27.68 -71.03 8.30
C GLU A 865 27.47 -71.45 9.76
N LEU A 866 27.22 -72.74 10.03
CA LEU A 866 27.18 -73.27 11.40
C LEU A 866 28.55 -73.15 12.06
N ALA A 867 29.63 -73.52 11.36
CA ALA A 867 30.99 -73.40 11.87
C ALA A 867 31.34 -71.93 12.16
N TYR A 868 30.99 -71.01 11.25
CA TYR A 868 31.20 -69.58 11.43
C TYR A 868 30.44 -69.03 12.64
N ALA A 869 29.14 -69.35 12.76
CA ALA A 869 28.32 -68.90 13.89
C ALA A 869 28.86 -69.41 15.23
N LYS A 870 29.24 -70.70 15.32
CA LYS A 870 29.84 -71.30 16.52
C LYS A 870 31.13 -70.59 16.92
N ALA A 871 32.03 -70.35 15.96
CA ALA A 871 33.29 -69.63 16.22
C ALA A 871 33.05 -68.22 16.78
N LYS A 872 32.05 -67.49 16.28
CA LYS A 872 31.72 -66.14 16.81
C LYS A 872 30.96 -66.18 18.14
N ILE A 873 30.17 -67.22 18.41
CA ILE A 873 29.56 -67.45 19.73
C ILE A 873 30.63 -67.63 20.80
N GLU A 874 31.70 -68.39 20.51
CA GLU A 874 32.79 -68.61 21.48
C GLU A 874 33.47 -67.30 21.91
N LEU A 875 33.62 -66.34 21.00
CA LEU A 875 34.18 -65.01 21.29
C LEU A 875 33.29 -64.19 22.25
N ALA A 876 31.97 -64.31 22.12
CA ALA A 876 31.01 -63.57 22.94
C ALA A 876 29.77 -64.42 23.27
N PRO A 877 29.84 -65.36 24.23
CA PRO A 877 28.79 -66.36 24.46
C PRO A 877 27.42 -65.77 24.83
N GLN A 878 27.40 -64.61 25.49
CA GLN A 878 26.17 -63.93 25.90
C GLN A 878 25.60 -62.98 24.82
N ASN A 879 26.20 -62.91 23.63
CA ASN A 879 25.71 -62.07 22.53
C ASN A 879 24.60 -62.77 21.74
N GLN A 880 23.40 -62.19 21.72
CA GLN A 880 22.23 -62.79 21.09
C GLN A 880 22.33 -62.95 19.55
N SER A 881 23.02 -62.05 18.85
CA SER A 881 23.03 -62.03 17.38
C SER A 881 23.54 -63.33 16.72
N PRO A 882 24.73 -63.86 17.08
CA PRO A 882 25.21 -65.10 16.48
C PRO A 882 24.39 -66.34 16.91
N TRP A 883 23.73 -66.32 18.07
CA TRP A 883 22.77 -67.38 18.45
C TRP A 883 21.52 -67.36 17.59
N ASN A 884 20.96 -66.18 17.34
CA ASN A 884 19.82 -66.03 16.43
C ASN A 884 20.21 -66.45 14.99
N TYR A 885 21.42 -66.08 14.55
CA TYR A 885 21.95 -66.50 13.26
C TYR A 885 22.10 -68.02 13.16
N LEU A 886 22.70 -68.66 14.17
CA LEU A 886 22.82 -70.12 14.27
C LEU A 886 21.46 -70.81 14.13
N ARG A 887 20.44 -70.32 14.86
CA ARG A 887 19.07 -70.84 14.77
C ARG A 887 18.49 -70.68 13.36
N GLY A 888 18.68 -69.51 12.74
CA GLY A 888 18.25 -69.27 11.36
C GLY A 888 18.91 -70.24 10.36
N VAL A 889 20.22 -70.48 10.50
CA VAL A 889 20.96 -71.43 9.65
C VAL A 889 20.42 -72.85 9.79
N LEU A 890 20.15 -73.30 11.02
CA LEU A 890 19.57 -74.62 11.28
C LEU A 890 18.19 -74.76 10.63
N VAL A 891 17.33 -73.75 10.81
CA VAL A 891 15.99 -73.72 10.21
C VAL A 891 16.08 -73.77 8.69
N LYS A 892 16.85 -72.87 8.06
CA LYS A 892 17.00 -72.84 6.59
C LYS A 892 17.58 -74.13 6.05
N GLY A 893 18.56 -74.73 6.74
CA GLY A 893 19.15 -76.00 6.36
C GLY A 893 18.29 -77.24 6.68
N GLY A 894 17.09 -77.07 7.25
CA GLY A 894 16.23 -78.18 7.66
C GLY A 894 16.85 -79.09 8.72
N ARG A 895 17.82 -78.59 9.51
CA ARG A 895 18.54 -79.36 10.53
C ARG A 895 17.84 -79.24 11.88
N LYS A 896 17.72 -80.36 12.58
CA LYS A 896 17.19 -80.40 13.95
C LYS A 896 18.05 -79.58 14.90
N LEU A 897 17.43 -78.91 15.88
CA LEU A 897 18.16 -78.13 16.89
C LEU A 897 19.08 -79.04 17.72
N ALA A 898 18.66 -80.28 17.95
CA ALA A 898 19.47 -81.31 18.62
C ALA A 898 20.86 -81.54 17.99
N SER A 899 21.07 -81.15 16.72
CA SER A 899 22.39 -81.25 16.06
C SER A 899 23.47 -80.33 16.64
N VAL A 900 23.09 -79.32 17.45
CA VAL A 900 24.02 -78.40 18.11
C VAL A 900 24.00 -78.51 19.64
N GLU A 901 23.41 -79.57 20.18
CA GLU A 901 23.31 -79.79 21.63
C GLU A 901 24.67 -79.81 22.32
N GLU A 902 25.61 -80.61 21.81
CA GLU A 902 26.96 -80.73 22.40
C GLU A 902 27.65 -79.36 22.52
N PHE A 903 27.49 -78.52 21.49
CA PHE A 903 28.01 -77.17 21.49
C PHE A 903 27.29 -76.27 22.50
N ALA A 904 25.94 -76.28 22.53
CA ALA A 904 25.16 -75.45 23.44
C ALA A 904 25.36 -75.83 24.91
N SER A 905 25.48 -77.13 25.21
CA SER A 905 25.78 -77.65 26.55
C SER A 905 27.13 -77.19 27.08
N GLY A 906 28.10 -76.87 26.21
CA GLY A 906 29.40 -76.33 26.62
C GLY A 906 29.35 -74.96 27.34
N PHE A 907 28.19 -74.29 27.33
CA PHE A 907 28.00 -72.98 27.98
C PHE A 907 27.16 -73.04 29.26
N VAL A 908 26.76 -74.24 29.70
CA VAL A 908 25.93 -74.47 30.89
C VAL A 908 26.51 -75.64 31.69
N ALA A 909 26.84 -75.40 32.95
CA ALA A 909 27.35 -76.42 33.87
C ALA A 909 26.52 -76.45 35.18
N ASP A 910 26.34 -77.66 35.71
CA ASP A 910 25.69 -77.93 37.00
C ASP A 910 24.32 -77.24 37.18
N LEU A 911 23.52 -77.18 36.11
CA LEU A 911 22.21 -76.51 36.09
C LEU A 911 21.26 -77.07 37.16
N GLY A 912 20.72 -76.20 38.01
CA GLY A 912 19.86 -76.57 39.13
C GLY A 912 20.58 -76.81 40.47
N ASP A 913 21.91 -76.90 40.49
CA ASP A 913 22.70 -76.91 41.73
C ASP A 913 22.84 -75.47 42.27
N ALA A 914 22.35 -75.21 43.48
CA ALA A 914 22.32 -73.87 44.05
C ALA A 914 23.72 -73.25 44.21
N ASP A 915 24.75 -74.06 44.45
CA ASP A 915 26.10 -73.62 44.79
C ASP A 915 27.11 -73.76 43.63
N LYS A 916 26.78 -74.57 42.60
CA LYS A 916 27.69 -74.85 41.47
C LYS A 916 27.19 -74.42 40.09
N GLU A 917 25.92 -74.03 39.96
CA GLU A 917 25.34 -73.67 38.67
C GLU A 917 26.07 -72.49 38.00
N GLU A 918 26.64 -72.76 36.82
CA GLU A 918 27.31 -71.80 35.97
C GLU A 918 26.64 -71.74 34.60
N VAL A 919 26.10 -70.56 34.24
CA VAL A 919 25.53 -70.31 32.91
C VAL A 919 26.32 -69.19 32.25
N ARG A 920 27.17 -69.54 31.29
CA ARG A 920 27.96 -68.58 30.49
C ARG A 920 27.13 -67.92 29.38
N SER A 921 26.02 -68.54 28.99
CA SER A 921 25.11 -67.98 27.99
C SER A 921 23.66 -68.34 28.30
N THR A 922 22.84 -67.32 28.56
CA THR A 922 21.39 -67.51 28.71
C THR A 922 20.71 -67.86 27.39
N HIS A 923 21.33 -67.53 26.26
CA HIS A 923 20.86 -67.93 24.92
C HIS A 923 21.13 -69.40 24.63
N ALA A 924 22.26 -69.95 25.10
CA ALA A 924 22.51 -71.38 25.07
C ALA A 924 21.49 -72.14 25.93
N LEU A 925 21.16 -71.61 27.12
CA LEU A 925 20.16 -72.20 28.01
C LEU A 925 18.74 -72.19 27.41
N ASP A 926 18.34 -71.12 26.72
CA ASP A 926 17.08 -71.07 25.96
C ASP A 926 17.06 -72.09 24.81
N LEU A 927 18.16 -72.19 24.05
CA LEU A 927 18.29 -73.18 22.98
C LEU A 927 18.22 -74.62 23.52
N LEU A 928 18.88 -74.90 24.64
CA LEU A 928 18.83 -76.22 25.30
C LEU A 928 17.41 -76.57 25.74
N ALA A 929 16.64 -75.60 26.24
CA ALA A 929 15.23 -75.84 26.57
C ALA A 929 14.43 -76.34 25.35
N GLU A 930 14.67 -75.75 24.17
CA GLU A 930 14.04 -76.21 22.92
C GLU A 930 14.56 -77.57 22.44
N ILE A 931 15.87 -77.82 22.56
CA ILE A 931 16.48 -79.09 22.19
C ILE A 931 15.92 -80.24 23.06
N TYR A 932 15.83 -80.04 24.37
CA TYR A 932 15.26 -81.03 25.27
C TYR A 932 13.77 -81.25 24.98
N ALA A 933 13.02 -80.19 24.66
CA ALA A 933 11.64 -80.32 24.20
C ALA A 933 11.53 -81.10 22.87
N GLU A 934 12.40 -80.84 21.89
CA GLU A 934 12.47 -81.56 20.61
C GLU A 934 12.79 -83.06 20.80
N LYS A 935 13.63 -83.39 21.79
CA LYS A 935 13.96 -84.78 22.17
C LYS A 935 12.90 -85.46 23.05
N GLY A 936 11.93 -84.71 23.57
CA GLY A 936 10.90 -85.20 24.50
C GLY A 936 11.33 -85.25 25.98
N ASP A 937 12.50 -84.71 26.33
CA ASP A 937 13.00 -84.60 27.71
C ASP A 937 12.40 -83.36 28.40
N LYS A 938 11.11 -83.49 28.77
CA LYS A 938 10.32 -82.37 29.30
C LYS A 938 10.87 -81.84 30.63
N ASP A 939 11.39 -82.70 31.49
CA ASP A 939 11.88 -82.30 32.82
C ASP A 939 13.11 -81.40 32.70
N LYS A 940 14.06 -81.71 31.81
CA LYS A 940 15.20 -80.83 31.54
C LYS A 940 14.79 -79.54 30.84
N ALA A 941 13.82 -79.59 29.92
CA ALA A 941 13.31 -78.39 29.28
C ALA A 941 12.66 -77.43 30.29
N VAL A 942 11.83 -77.95 31.20
CA VAL A 942 11.21 -77.18 32.29
C VAL A 942 12.29 -76.61 33.23
N LEU A 943 13.29 -77.41 33.61
CA LEU A 943 14.40 -76.95 34.43
C LEU A 943 15.12 -75.76 33.78
N CYS A 944 15.45 -75.84 32.49
CA CYS A 944 16.08 -74.72 31.77
C CYS A 944 15.23 -73.43 31.83
N LEU A 945 13.92 -73.54 31.56
CA LEU A 945 13.00 -72.39 31.57
C LEU A 945 12.80 -71.80 32.98
N ASP A 946 12.74 -72.64 34.02
CA ASP A 946 12.64 -72.17 35.40
C ASP A 946 13.93 -71.44 35.81
N ARG A 947 15.10 -71.98 35.48
CA ARG A 947 16.39 -71.31 35.78
C ARG A 947 16.55 -69.99 35.02
N LEU A 948 16.04 -69.89 33.79
CA LEU A 948 15.95 -68.62 33.06
C LEU A 948 15.04 -67.63 33.79
N GLY A 949 13.83 -68.02 34.18
CA GLY A 949 12.87 -67.14 34.85
C GLY A 949 13.27 -66.71 36.27
N ASP A 950 13.91 -67.60 37.02
CA ASP A 950 14.15 -67.40 38.45
C ASP A 950 15.51 -66.74 38.74
N LYS A 951 16.53 -67.00 37.92
CA LYS A 951 17.89 -66.50 38.16
C LYS A 951 18.49 -65.74 36.98
N TRP A 952 18.54 -66.34 35.79
CA TRP A 952 19.44 -65.87 34.73
C TRP A 952 18.85 -64.82 33.77
N ASP A 953 17.53 -64.73 33.65
CA ASP A 953 16.83 -63.82 32.73
C ASP A 953 15.46 -63.40 33.28
N ARG A 954 15.48 -62.94 34.53
CA ARG A 954 14.30 -62.62 35.34
C ARG A 954 13.38 -61.58 34.69
N ILE A 955 13.91 -60.68 33.86
CA ILE A 955 13.13 -59.68 33.13
C ILE A 955 12.08 -60.31 32.22
N ARG A 956 12.36 -61.51 31.68
CA ARG A 956 11.45 -62.29 30.82
C ARG A 956 10.75 -63.43 31.57
N LYS A 957 10.72 -63.43 32.91
CA LYS A 957 10.07 -64.51 33.70
C LYS A 957 8.67 -64.86 33.23
N GLY A 958 7.83 -63.86 32.93
CA GLY A 958 6.48 -64.11 32.41
C GLY A 958 6.46 -64.82 31.06
N TYR A 959 7.43 -64.53 30.18
CA TYR A 959 7.60 -65.24 28.91
C TYR A 959 8.06 -66.69 29.12
N TRP A 960 9.00 -66.93 30.04
CA TRP A 960 9.45 -68.28 30.38
C TRP A 960 8.37 -69.12 31.05
N ASP A 961 7.58 -68.53 31.94
CA ASP A 961 6.40 -69.19 32.54
C ASP A 961 5.35 -69.54 31.47
N TRP A 962 5.15 -68.68 30.47
CA TRP A 962 4.28 -68.98 29.33
C TRP A 962 4.84 -70.11 28.46
N ARG A 963 6.14 -70.05 28.10
CA ARG A 963 6.84 -71.12 27.35
C ARG A 963 6.73 -72.47 28.06
N LYS A 964 6.92 -72.50 29.37
CA LYS A 964 6.75 -73.70 30.20
C LYS A 964 5.34 -74.28 30.08
N LYS A 965 4.30 -73.43 30.11
CA LYS A 965 2.90 -73.88 29.88
C LYS A 965 2.69 -74.47 28.48
N THR A 966 3.39 -73.96 27.46
CA THR A 966 3.27 -74.52 26.09
C THR A 966 3.89 -75.91 25.95
N LEU A 967 4.91 -76.26 26.74
CA LEU A 967 5.47 -77.62 26.78
C LEU A 967 4.47 -78.66 27.32
N THR A 968 3.50 -78.20 28.12
CA THR A 968 2.42 -79.03 28.70
C THR A 968 1.13 -79.08 27.87
N ALA A 969 0.98 -78.23 26.85
CA ALA A 969 -0.28 -78.05 26.10
C ALA A 969 -0.41 -78.86 24.81
N VAL A 970 0.53 -79.76 24.51
CA VAL A 970 0.37 -80.75 23.41
C VAL A 970 -0.13 -82.06 24.03
N VAL A 971 -1.46 -82.24 23.98
CA VAL A 971 -2.17 -83.53 24.02
C VAL A 971 -3.02 -83.62 22.77
#